data_AF-A0A3D6EX73-F1
#
_entry.id   AF-A0A3D6EX73-F1
#
_cell.length_a   1.000
_cell.length_b   1.000
_cell.length_c   1.000
_cell.angle_alpha   90.00
_cell.angle_beta   90.00
_cell.angle_gamma   90.00
#
_symmetry.space_group_name_H-M   'P 1'
#
loop_
_entity.id
_entity.type
_entity.pdbx_description
1 polymer ?
#
loop_
_entity_poly.entity_id
_entity_poly.type
_entity_poly.pdbx_seq_one_letter_code
_entity_poly.pdbx_strand_id
1 'polypeptide(L)'
;MRVFWFLIGSILFSVSLQAQQKKPAAPKPLFTAGGAAVSTDEFTYTYRKNHQSNPQDFTEEKVNEYLQLFINFKLKVAEARFRGLDTTAKFNTEFKTYREELKKPYRAEEDALEKLVQQTYKRLTEEVRAAHILISVNEEATPADTLAAYQKTADLRKRIMAGEDFEKLAREFSQDPSGKVNGGDLGYFTALQMVGPFEEAAFSTPVGSISPIVRTRFGYHIIKVKDRKPSRGEVEVSHILLRAGGDEGALRSKAFSVHDQLRGGRSWDEVCKEFSDDKNTSEQGGKLRPFGVGALASVPEFEAMAFSMQQPGEISDPFQSALGWHIIRFERKIALPSLKEMDASLRRRLGRDERVQQSQQAQKTARRKKFQFVEQRETLEKILAKADSSLTKANWTYKPEAALGSQQLFSVGNTPYTVNQFVSFVQKNQKATRLAPRAYAQQLYDEWTEEKIQTAEEEKLKQENPDFKNLLTEYYEGILLFEIMEKEVWNKASEDTVGQKKFYEDNKNKYQAGDRVEARYFATNDKKIITETLAKINKGDTLSAADLRKFKSVQSFRTYEKKDSKVMDQVTWVSGLHQADVDGLHYLVEIKRLVPPGVKEFNEARAQVIADYQDELEKQWVAGLRQKYPVKINKKGKKAVVAELTKK
;
A
#
# COMPACT_ATOMS: atom_id res chain seq x y z
N MET A 1 26.50 9.77 17.76
CA MET A 1 25.11 9.42 17.41
C MET A 1 25.09 8.63 16.11
N ARG A 2 25.10 7.29 16.22
CA ARG A 2 24.98 6.38 15.07
C ARG A 2 23.56 5.85 15.08
N VAL A 3 22.69 6.47 14.29
CA VAL A 3 21.36 5.93 13.99
C VAL A 3 21.56 5.00 12.80
N PHE A 4 21.53 3.69 13.05
CA PHE A 4 21.61 2.66 12.00
C PHE A 4 20.28 2.62 11.24
N TRP A 5 20.22 3.34 10.12
CA TRP A 5 19.32 3.03 9.02
C TRP A 5 20.12 2.22 7.99
N PHE A 6 19.70 0.99 7.71
CA PHE A 6 20.09 0.30 6.48
C PHE A 6 18.82 -0.18 5.76
N LEU A 7 18.39 0.64 4.81
CA LEU A 7 17.66 0.23 3.62
C LEU A 7 18.70 -0.27 2.61
N ILE A 8 18.59 -1.50 2.16
CA ILE A 8 19.27 -1.95 0.93
C ILE A 8 18.22 -2.67 0.07
N GLY A 9 17.82 -2.00 -1.02
CA GLY A 9 17.16 -2.66 -2.14
C GLY A 9 18.16 -3.56 -2.85
N SER A 10 17.76 -4.81 -3.10
CA SER A 10 18.54 -5.76 -3.89
C SER A 10 17.69 -6.21 -5.06
N ILE A 11 18.22 -5.95 -6.26
CA ILE A 11 17.67 -6.35 -7.56
C ILE A 11 17.76 -7.87 -7.68
N LEU A 12 16.63 -8.52 -7.94
CA LEU A 12 16.55 -9.96 -8.23
C LEU A 12 17.04 -10.23 -9.66
N PHE A 13 18.18 -10.91 -9.79
CA PHE A 13 18.53 -11.67 -11.00
C PHE A 13 18.08 -13.12 -10.81
N SER A 14 17.10 -13.55 -11.59
CA SER A 14 16.60 -14.92 -11.63
C SER A 14 17.50 -15.79 -12.51
N VAL A 15 18.25 -16.69 -11.88
CA VAL A 15 18.83 -17.87 -12.56
C VAL A 15 18.23 -19.11 -11.90
N SER A 16 17.34 -19.77 -12.65
CA SER A 16 16.69 -21.02 -12.26
C SER A 16 17.63 -22.20 -12.53
N LEU A 17 18.34 -22.67 -11.50
CA LEU A 17 18.89 -24.03 -11.46
C LEU A 17 17.97 -24.92 -10.62
N GLN A 18 17.27 -25.85 -11.28
CA GLN A 18 16.58 -26.96 -10.61
C GLN A 18 17.62 -27.93 -10.04
N ALA A 19 17.99 -27.73 -8.78
CA ALA A 19 18.68 -28.76 -8.00
C ALA A 19 17.63 -29.64 -7.30
N GLN A 20 17.69 -30.96 -7.52
CA GLN A 20 16.92 -31.96 -6.77
C GLN A 20 17.22 -31.82 -5.27
N GLN A 21 16.28 -31.27 -4.50
CA GLN A 21 16.43 -31.11 -3.06
C GLN A 21 16.35 -32.47 -2.35
N LYS A 22 17.50 -32.95 -1.86
CA LYS A 22 17.53 -33.97 -0.80
C LYS A 22 16.76 -33.43 0.41
N LYS A 23 15.87 -34.27 0.97
CA LYS A 23 15.13 -33.98 2.21
C LYS A 23 16.11 -33.44 3.27
N PRO A 24 15.89 -32.24 3.85
CA PRO A 24 16.82 -31.66 4.82
C PRO A 24 16.99 -32.61 6.00
N ALA A 25 18.23 -32.85 6.42
CA ALA A 25 18.51 -33.57 7.66
C ALA A 25 17.85 -32.83 8.84
N ALA A 26 17.40 -33.55 9.86
CA ALA A 26 16.78 -32.92 11.03
C ALA A 26 17.75 -31.90 11.67
N PRO A 27 17.28 -30.69 12.00
CA PRO A 27 18.14 -29.61 12.51
C PRO A 27 18.79 -30.04 13.82
N LYS A 28 20.12 -29.96 13.90
CA LYS A 28 20.87 -30.36 15.10
C LYS A 28 20.68 -29.29 16.18
N PRO A 29 20.47 -29.66 17.46
CA PRO A 29 20.36 -28.68 18.54
C PRO A 29 21.73 -28.04 18.84
N LEU A 30 21.77 -26.71 18.95
CA LEU A 30 22.95 -25.92 19.33
C LEU A 30 22.93 -25.55 20.81
N PHE A 31 21.81 -25.02 21.31
CA PHE A 31 21.58 -24.79 22.74
C PHE A 31 20.09 -24.76 23.07
N THR A 32 19.76 -24.76 24.36
CA THR A 32 18.39 -24.49 24.84
C THR A 32 18.38 -23.22 25.67
N ALA A 33 17.38 -22.35 25.48
CA ALA A 33 17.12 -21.18 26.30
C ALA A 33 15.65 -21.19 26.75
N GLY A 34 15.40 -21.24 28.06
CA GLY A 34 14.03 -21.27 28.60
C GLY A 34 13.18 -22.45 28.12
N GLY A 35 13.80 -23.61 27.88
CA GLY A 35 13.12 -24.81 27.37
C GLY A 35 12.97 -24.87 25.85
N ALA A 36 13.18 -23.77 25.13
CA ALA A 36 13.18 -23.76 23.66
C ALA A 36 14.56 -24.18 23.11
N ALA A 37 14.59 -25.16 22.21
CA ALA A 37 15.80 -25.57 21.52
C ALA A 37 16.05 -24.68 20.31
N VAL A 38 17.29 -24.21 20.20
CA VAL A 38 17.80 -23.39 19.08
C VAL A 38 18.73 -24.26 18.25
N SER A 39 18.55 -24.26 16.94
CA SER A 39 19.25 -25.17 16.03
C SER A 39 20.58 -24.61 15.50
N THR A 40 21.44 -25.50 15.00
CA THR A 40 22.67 -25.13 14.29
C THR A 40 22.37 -24.35 13.01
N ASP A 41 21.31 -24.73 12.29
CA ASP A 41 20.98 -24.19 10.97
C ASP A 41 20.50 -22.75 11.08
N GLU A 42 19.66 -22.49 12.08
CA GLU A 42 19.19 -21.15 12.42
C GLU A 42 20.35 -20.21 12.80
N PHE A 43 21.25 -20.66 13.68
CA PHE A 43 22.43 -19.87 14.05
C PHE A 43 23.31 -19.55 12.82
N THR A 44 23.56 -20.57 12.00
CA THR A 44 24.44 -20.46 10.83
C THR A 44 23.86 -19.51 9.79
N TYR A 45 22.54 -19.58 9.55
CA TYR A 45 21.82 -18.66 8.67
C TYR A 45 21.99 -17.21 9.13
N THR A 46 21.67 -16.92 10.39
CA THR A 46 21.74 -15.56 10.94
C THR A 46 23.18 -15.05 10.97
N TYR A 47 24.15 -15.91 11.27
CA TYR A 47 25.56 -15.57 11.26
C TYR A 47 26.04 -15.17 9.86
N ARG A 48 25.79 -16.00 8.84
CA ARG A 48 26.20 -15.73 7.45
C ARG A 48 25.58 -14.43 6.95
N LYS A 49 24.28 -14.22 7.19
CA LYS A 49 23.56 -13.01 6.77
C LYS A 49 24.20 -11.74 7.35
N ASN A 50 24.55 -11.76 8.64
CA ASN A 50 25.11 -10.58 9.32
C ASN A 50 26.58 -10.31 8.98
N HIS A 51 27.33 -11.31 8.49
CA HIS A 51 28.76 -11.20 8.20
C HIS A 51 29.09 -11.38 6.71
N GLN A 52 28.08 -11.36 5.82
CA GLN A 52 28.24 -11.61 4.38
C GLN A 52 29.27 -10.68 3.72
N SER A 53 29.41 -9.46 4.22
CA SER A 53 30.33 -8.44 3.69
C SER A 53 31.72 -8.47 4.34
N ASN A 54 31.94 -9.29 5.35
CA ASN A 54 33.18 -9.33 6.14
C ASN A 54 33.75 -10.76 6.23
N PRO A 55 34.46 -11.25 5.21
CA PRO A 55 35.04 -12.59 5.22
C PRO A 55 35.99 -12.86 6.39
N GLN A 56 36.60 -11.81 6.95
CA GLN A 56 37.50 -11.92 8.11
C GLN A 56 36.78 -12.28 9.42
N ASP A 57 35.46 -12.13 9.46
CA ASP A 57 34.70 -12.46 10.66
C ASP A 57 34.49 -13.98 10.81
N PHE A 58 34.74 -14.80 9.79
CA PHE A 58 34.55 -16.26 9.83
C PHE A 58 35.69 -17.02 10.55
N THR A 59 36.02 -16.58 11.77
CA THR A 59 36.98 -17.23 12.68
C THR A 59 36.28 -17.86 13.87
N GLU A 60 36.93 -18.85 14.51
CA GLU A 60 36.34 -19.52 15.68
C GLU A 60 36.05 -18.54 16.82
N GLU A 61 36.93 -17.56 17.05
CA GLU A 61 36.76 -16.52 18.06
C GLU A 61 35.49 -15.70 17.81
N LYS A 62 35.33 -15.16 16.60
CA LYS A 62 34.17 -14.34 16.21
C LYS A 62 32.87 -15.13 16.22
N VAL A 63 32.89 -16.39 15.79
CA VAL A 63 31.73 -17.29 15.88
C VAL A 63 31.32 -17.51 17.35
N ASN A 64 32.29 -17.68 18.25
CA ASN A 64 32.04 -17.86 19.68
C ASN A 64 31.52 -16.59 20.37
N GLU A 65 32.06 -15.42 20.01
CA GLU A 65 31.56 -14.12 20.47
C GLU A 65 30.09 -13.93 20.04
N TYR A 66 29.80 -14.16 18.76
CA TYR A 66 28.45 -14.06 18.24
C TYR A 66 27.50 -15.06 18.88
N LEU A 67 27.95 -16.28 19.21
CA LEU A 67 27.15 -17.25 19.96
C LEU A 67 26.66 -16.71 21.30
N GLN A 68 27.49 -15.94 22.02
CA GLN A 68 27.04 -15.32 23.28
C GLN A 68 26.00 -14.23 23.05
N LEU A 69 26.19 -13.39 22.02
CA LEU A 69 25.21 -12.38 21.62
C LEU A 69 23.88 -13.02 21.21
N PHE A 70 23.93 -14.09 20.44
CA PHE A 70 22.76 -14.83 19.99
C PHE A 70 22.02 -15.51 21.15
N ILE A 71 22.75 -16.08 22.12
CA ILE A 71 22.15 -16.59 23.37
C ILE A 71 21.41 -15.47 24.11
N ASN A 72 22.05 -14.30 24.29
CA ASN A 72 21.44 -13.16 24.98
C ASN A 72 20.16 -12.70 24.25
N PHE A 73 20.21 -12.61 22.91
CA PHE A 73 19.05 -12.33 22.09
C PHE A 73 17.91 -13.32 22.33
N LYS A 74 18.18 -14.63 22.29
CA LYS A 74 17.16 -15.67 22.51
C LYS A 74 16.58 -15.64 23.92
N LEU A 75 17.35 -15.26 24.93
CA LEU A 75 16.86 -15.08 26.29
C LEU A 75 15.85 -13.93 26.40
N LYS A 76 16.10 -12.81 25.72
CA LYS A 76 15.18 -11.66 25.67
C LYS A 76 13.86 -12.03 24.97
N VAL A 77 13.96 -12.75 23.85
CA VAL A 77 12.79 -13.28 23.13
C VAL A 77 12.00 -14.26 24.01
N ALA A 78 12.68 -15.13 24.76
CA ALA A 78 12.01 -16.04 25.70
C ALA A 78 11.24 -15.29 26.80
N GLU A 79 11.80 -14.22 27.34
CA GLU A 79 11.11 -13.35 28.30
C GLU A 79 9.88 -12.67 27.67
N ALA A 80 10.04 -12.12 26.46
CA ALA A 80 8.94 -11.49 25.73
C ALA A 80 7.75 -12.45 25.52
N ARG A 81 8.03 -13.69 25.12
CA ARG A 81 7.02 -14.75 24.95
C ARG A 81 6.41 -15.19 26.28
N PHE A 82 7.23 -15.32 27.32
CA PHE A 82 6.73 -15.66 28.66
C PHE A 82 5.72 -14.63 29.17
N ARG A 83 5.90 -13.35 28.82
CA ARG A 83 4.97 -12.25 29.14
C ARG A 83 3.79 -12.13 28.18
N GLY A 84 3.67 -13.02 27.19
CA GLY A 84 2.60 -13.02 26.20
C GLY A 84 2.64 -11.83 25.24
N LEU A 85 3.79 -11.20 25.02
CA LEU A 85 3.90 -10.08 24.07
C LEU A 85 3.52 -10.50 22.64
N ASP A 86 3.75 -11.78 22.30
CA ASP A 86 3.35 -12.43 21.04
C ASP A 86 1.85 -12.70 20.91
N THR A 87 1.06 -12.43 21.97
CA THR A 87 -0.41 -12.59 21.96
C THR A 87 -1.15 -11.26 21.90
N THR A 88 -0.44 -10.14 21.99
CA THR A 88 -1.05 -8.81 21.99
C THR A 88 -1.69 -8.48 20.64
N ALA A 89 -2.71 -7.62 20.63
CA ALA A 89 -3.34 -7.18 19.39
C ALA A 89 -2.35 -6.41 18.48
N LYS A 90 -1.46 -5.61 19.08
CA LYS A 90 -0.39 -4.87 18.39
C LYS A 90 0.53 -5.84 17.65
N PHE A 91 1.11 -6.80 18.38
CA PHE A 91 1.98 -7.83 17.80
C PHE A 91 1.29 -8.61 16.67
N ASN A 92 0.08 -9.11 16.93
CA ASN A 92 -0.66 -9.91 15.94
C ASN A 92 -0.93 -9.13 14.65
N THR A 93 -1.22 -7.83 14.75
CA THR A 93 -1.48 -6.98 13.58
C THR A 93 -0.20 -6.71 12.79
N GLU A 94 0.88 -6.36 13.49
CA GLU A 94 2.17 -6.06 12.88
C GLU A 94 2.79 -7.31 12.23
N PHE A 95 2.86 -8.41 12.98
CA PHE A 95 3.40 -9.68 12.48
C PHE A 95 2.60 -10.24 11.32
N LYS A 96 1.26 -10.13 11.35
CA LYS A 96 0.40 -10.51 10.21
C LYS A 96 0.78 -9.74 8.95
N THR A 97 1.06 -8.43 9.07
CA THR A 97 1.43 -7.60 7.92
C THR A 97 2.71 -8.12 7.26
N TYR A 98 3.79 -8.31 8.01
CA TYR A 98 5.04 -8.87 7.49
C TYR A 98 4.85 -10.28 6.91
N ARG A 99 4.09 -11.13 7.61
CA ARG A 99 3.78 -12.49 7.17
C ARG A 99 3.06 -12.50 5.82
N GLU A 100 2.12 -11.61 5.58
CA GLU A 100 1.44 -11.51 4.27
C GLU A 100 2.35 -10.98 3.17
N GLU A 101 3.20 -9.99 3.45
CA GLU A 101 4.19 -9.47 2.49
C GLU A 101 5.19 -10.56 2.07
N LEU A 102 5.73 -11.31 3.02
CA LEU A 102 6.67 -12.41 2.76
C LEU A 102 6.05 -13.53 1.92
N LYS A 103 4.73 -13.73 1.98
CA LYS A 103 4.03 -14.75 1.19
C LYS A 103 3.79 -14.34 -0.26
N LYS A 104 3.81 -13.04 -0.59
CA LYS A 104 3.48 -12.55 -1.94
C LYS A 104 4.28 -13.24 -3.06
N PRO A 105 5.62 -13.40 -2.96
CA PRO A 105 6.39 -14.05 -4.02
C PRO A 105 6.06 -15.54 -4.21
N TYR A 106 5.48 -16.18 -3.19
CA TYR A 106 5.18 -17.61 -3.16
C TYR A 106 3.72 -17.93 -3.47
N ARG A 107 2.87 -16.92 -3.58
CA ARG A 107 1.51 -17.10 -4.09
C ARG A 107 1.65 -17.36 -5.59
N ALA A 108 1.56 -18.64 -5.95
CA ALA A 108 1.61 -19.13 -7.32
C ALA A 108 0.32 -18.76 -8.06
N GLU A 109 0.08 -17.47 -8.21
CA GLU A 109 -1.00 -16.85 -8.96
C GLU A 109 -0.63 -15.37 -8.98
N GLU A 110 -0.14 -14.88 -10.13
CA GLU A 110 -0.43 -13.49 -10.48
C GLU A 110 -1.94 -13.35 -10.32
N ASP A 111 -2.36 -12.66 -9.26
CA ASP A 111 -3.75 -12.48 -8.88
C ASP A 111 -4.53 -12.20 -10.18
N ALA A 112 -5.53 -13.00 -10.52
CA ALA A 112 -6.28 -12.78 -11.75
C ALA A 112 -6.83 -11.34 -11.81
N LEU A 113 -7.06 -10.75 -10.62
CA LEU A 113 -7.32 -9.34 -10.46
C LEU A 113 -6.12 -8.45 -10.83
N GLU A 114 -4.89 -8.77 -10.44
CA GLU A 114 -3.67 -8.06 -10.86
C GLU A 114 -3.54 -8.04 -12.38
N LYS A 115 -3.61 -9.21 -13.02
CA LYS A 115 -3.56 -9.31 -14.49
C LYS A 115 -4.66 -8.50 -15.14
N LEU A 116 -5.88 -8.63 -14.62
CA LEU A 116 -7.03 -7.91 -15.15
C LEU A 116 -6.89 -6.40 -14.92
N VAL A 117 -6.32 -5.94 -13.81
CA VAL A 117 -6.02 -4.53 -13.52
C VAL A 117 -5.02 -3.99 -14.52
N GLN A 118 -3.91 -4.69 -14.75
CA GLN A 118 -2.88 -4.28 -15.72
C GLN A 118 -3.44 -4.24 -17.15
N GLN A 119 -4.17 -5.28 -17.54
CA GLN A 119 -4.82 -5.37 -18.85
C GLN A 119 -5.85 -4.26 -19.05
N THR A 120 -6.71 -4.03 -18.04
CA THR A 120 -7.72 -2.96 -18.07
C THR A 120 -7.05 -1.59 -18.14
N TYR A 121 -5.97 -1.36 -17.38
CA TYR A 121 -5.23 -0.11 -17.46
C TYR A 121 -4.62 0.12 -18.84
N LYS A 122 -4.01 -0.91 -19.43
CA LYS A 122 -3.54 -0.84 -20.82
C LYS A 122 -4.69 -0.46 -21.77
N ARG A 123 -5.88 -1.04 -21.60
CA ARG A 123 -7.06 -0.67 -22.40
C ARG A 123 -7.56 0.76 -22.15
N LEU A 124 -7.44 1.28 -20.92
CA LEU A 124 -7.77 2.67 -20.61
C LEU A 124 -6.87 3.68 -21.33
N THR A 125 -5.66 3.27 -21.75
CA THR A 125 -4.77 4.10 -22.56
C THR A 125 -5.17 4.19 -24.03
N GLU A 126 -6.22 3.48 -24.45
CA GLU A 126 -6.73 3.46 -25.82
C GLU A 126 -8.25 3.70 -25.87
N GLU A 127 -8.71 4.24 -26.99
CA GLU A 127 -10.13 4.35 -27.36
C GLU A 127 -10.36 3.49 -28.61
N VAL A 128 -11.38 2.64 -28.57
CA VAL A 128 -11.75 1.75 -29.69
C VAL A 128 -13.09 2.20 -30.25
N ARG A 129 -13.18 2.35 -31.57
CA ARG A 129 -14.46 2.50 -32.27
C ARG A 129 -14.87 1.16 -32.83
N ALA A 130 -16.07 0.70 -32.49
CA ALA A 130 -16.60 -0.55 -33.01
C ALA A 130 -18.09 -0.43 -33.38
N ALA A 131 -18.53 -1.33 -34.27
CA ALA A 131 -19.93 -1.58 -34.51
C ALA A 131 -20.29 -3.01 -34.12
N HIS A 132 -21.55 -3.28 -33.76
CA HIS A 132 -21.98 -4.61 -33.33
C HIS A 132 -23.34 -5.05 -33.89
N ILE A 133 -23.53 -6.37 -33.96
CA ILE A 133 -24.82 -7.02 -34.20
C ILE A 133 -25.12 -7.90 -33.00
N LEU A 134 -26.27 -7.68 -32.37
CA LEU A 134 -26.76 -8.49 -31.25
C LEU A 134 -27.91 -9.39 -31.69
N ILE A 135 -27.78 -10.70 -31.42
CA ILE A 135 -28.89 -11.65 -31.37
C ILE A 135 -29.18 -11.95 -29.90
N SER A 136 -30.29 -11.44 -29.41
CA SER A 136 -30.67 -11.46 -28.01
C SER A 136 -31.03 -12.88 -27.54
N VAL A 137 -30.44 -13.29 -26.43
CA VAL A 137 -30.83 -14.52 -25.72
C VAL A 137 -30.55 -14.35 -24.23
N ASN A 138 -31.54 -14.68 -23.41
CA ASN A 138 -31.45 -14.57 -21.96
C ASN A 138 -30.27 -15.41 -21.43
N GLU A 139 -29.59 -14.95 -20.39
CA GLU A 139 -28.51 -15.66 -19.73
C GLU A 139 -28.92 -17.06 -19.25
N GLU A 140 -30.16 -17.20 -18.77
CA GLU A 140 -30.74 -18.47 -18.26
C GLU A 140 -31.52 -19.26 -19.33
N ALA A 141 -31.37 -18.90 -20.61
CA ALA A 141 -32.10 -19.57 -21.69
C ALA A 141 -31.74 -21.06 -21.82
N THR A 142 -32.67 -21.84 -22.36
CA THR A 142 -32.46 -23.28 -22.55
C THR A 142 -31.30 -23.53 -23.53
N PRO A 143 -30.66 -24.72 -23.49
CA PRO A 143 -29.63 -25.08 -24.46
C PRO A 143 -30.13 -25.01 -25.91
N ALA A 144 -31.41 -25.31 -26.15
CA ALA A 144 -32.02 -25.23 -27.48
C ALA A 144 -32.10 -23.78 -27.99
N ASP A 145 -32.60 -22.86 -27.16
CA ASP A 145 -32.71 -21.43 -27.53
C ASP A 145 -31.32 -20.80 -27.73
N THR A 146 -30.38 -21.17 -26.86
CA THR A 146 -28.99 -20.72 -26.93
C THR A 146 -28.32 -21.21 -28.23
N LEU A 147 -28.55 -22.47 -28.62
CA LEU A 147 -28.03 -23.03 -29.86
C LEU A 147 -28.62 -22.34 -31.09
N ALA A 148 -29.93 -22.10 -31.12
CA ALA A 148 -30.59 -21.42 -32.24
C ALA A 148 -30.07 -19.98 -32.43
N ALA A 149 -29.90 -19.24 -31.33
CA ALA A 149 -29.32 -17.89 -31.37
C ALA A 149 -27.86 -17.91 -31.84
N TYR A 150 -27.06 -18.88 -31.40
CA TYR A 150 -25.69 -19.07 -31.87
C TYR A 150 -25.63 -19.37 -33.37
N GLN A 151 -26.45 -20.29 -33.87
CA GLN A 151 -26.51 -20.66 -35.30
C GLN A 151 -26.86 -19.45 -36.16
N LYS A 152 -27.90 -18.69 -35.78
CA LYS A 152 -28.26 -17.44 -36.48
C LYS A 152 -27.11 -16.44 -36.51
N THR A 153 -26.41 -16.29 -35.39
CA THR A 153 -25.24 -15.41 -35.30
C THR A 153 -24.08 -15.91 -36.18
N ALA A 154 -23.85 -17.23 -36.23
CA ALA A 154 -22.83 -17.85 -37.04
C ALA A 154 -23.09 -17.66 -38.54
N ASP A 155 -24.34 -17.78 -38.98
CA ASP A 155 -24.73 -17.53 -40.37
C ASP A 155 -24.51 -16.06 -40.76
N LEU A 156 -24.89 -15.13 -39.90
CA LEU A 156 -24.62 -13.69 -40.11
C LEU A 156 -23.12 -13.42 -40.21
N ARG A 157 -22.31 -13.99 -39.30
CA ARG A 157 -20.85 -13.84 -39.34
C ARG A 157 -20.27 -14.40 -40.63
N LYS A 158 -20.75 -15.55 -41.10
CA LYS A 158 -20.32 -16.15 -42.37
C LYS A 158 -20.62 -15.24 -43.56
N ARG A 159 -21.81 -14.63 -43.60
CA ARG A 159 -22.21 -13.65 -44.62
C ARG A 159 -21.31 -12.41 -44.63
N ILE A 160 -21.01 -11.86 -43.45
CA ILE A 160 -20.08 -10.72 -43.31
C ILE A 160 -18.68 -11.09 -43.81
N MET A 161 -18.19 -12.27 -43.43
CA MET A 161 -16.88 -12.76 -43.90
C MET A 161 -16.83 -13.03 -45.41
N ALA A 162 -17.98 -13.32 -46.03
CA ALA A 162 -18.12 -13.47 -47.48
C ALA A 162 -18.21 -12.13 -48.22
N GLY A 163 -18.15 -11.00 -47.51
CA GLY A 163 -18.14 -9.65 -48.10
C GLY A 163 -19.49 -8.93 -48.09
N GLU A 164 -20.53 -9.49 -47.45
CA GLU A 164 -21.78 -8.77 -47.28
C GLU A 164 -21.60 -7.57 -46.31
N ASP A 165 -22.28 -6.46 -46.61
CA ASP A 165 -22.15 -5.24 -45.83
C ASP A 165 -22.63 -5.41 -44.37
N PHE A 166 -21.75 -5.04 -43.44
CA PHE A 166 -22.01 -5.19 -42.00
C PHE A 166 -23.15 -4.29 -41.53
N GLU A 167 -23.22 -3.04 -42.00
CA GLU A 167 -24.19 -2.06 -41.52
C GLU A 167 -25.60 -2.40 -42.00
N LYS A 168 -25.72 -2.93 -43.23
CA LYS A 168 -26.96 -3.50 -43.75
C LYS A 168 -27.45 -4.65 -42.86
N LEU A 169 -26.58 -5.62 -42.56
CA LEU A 169 -26.93 -6.76 -41.71
C LEU A 169 -27.26 -6.32 -40.27
N ALA A 170 -26.58 -5.30 -39.75
CA ALA A 170 -26.89 -4.74 -38.45
C ALA A 170 -28.30 -4.10 -38.42
N ARG A 171 -28.67 -3.33 -39.45
CA ARG A 171 -30.01 -2.72 -39.54
C ARG A 171 -31.13 -3.76 -39.65
N GLU A 172 -30.87 -4.83 -40.39
CA GLU A 172 -31.87 -5.88 -40.66
C GLU A 172 -32.02 -6.87 -39.50
N PHE A 173 -30.91 -7.31 -38.89
CA PHE A 173 -30.91 -8.45 -37.97
C PHE A 173 -30.57 -8.11 -36.52
N SER A 174 -29.93 -6.96 -36.25
CA SER A 174 -29.56 -6.62 -34.87
C SER A 174 -30.81 -6.32 -34.04
N GLN A 175 -30.87 -6.93 -32.87
CA GLN A 175 -31.91 -6.72 -31.88
C GLN A 175 -31.52 -5.63 -30.86
N ASP A 176 -30.33 -5.05 -31.00
CA ASP A 176 -29.92 -3.84 -30.27
C ASP A 176 -30.48 -2.57 -30.95
N PRO A 177 -30.99 -1.58 -30.18
CA PRO A 177 -31.52 -0.34 -30.75
C PRO A 177 -30.54 0.43 -31.66
N SER A 178 -29.23 0.46 -31.32
CA SER A 178 -28.23 1.13 -32.17
C SER A 178 -28.11 0.47 -33.55
N GLY A 179 -28.20 -0.87 -33.60
CA GLY A 179 -28.20 -1.67 -34.82
C GLY A 179 -29.14 -1.14 -35.90
N LYS A 180 -30.37 -0.82 -35.50
CA LYS A 180 -31.43 -0.35 -36.40
C LYS A 180 -31.22 1.08 -36.89
N VAL A 181 -30.71 1.96 -36.02
CA VAL A 181 -30.62 3.41 -36.28
C VAL A 181 -29.35 3.79 -37.03
N ASN A 182 -28.18 3.31 -36.59
CA ASN A 182 -26.89 3.75 -37.10
C ASN A 182 -26.00 2.62 -37.63
N GLY A 183 -26.58 1.46 -37.95
CA GLY A 183 -25.83 0.31 -38.44
C GLY A 183 -25.00 -0.38 -37.34
N GLY A 184 -25.38 -0.18 -36.08
CA GLY A 184 -24.75 -0.78 -34.91
C GLY A 184 -23.47 -0.09 -34.47
N ASP A 185 -23.16 1.11 -34.97
CA ASP A 185 -21.99 1.88 -34.57
C ASP A 185 -22.12 2.37 -33.12
N LEU A 186 -21.17 2.00 -32.28
CA LEU A 186 -21.16 2.36 -30.86
C LEU A 186 -20.32 3.62 -30.59
N GLY A 187 -19.73 4.22 -31.62
CA GLY A 187 -18.76 5.29 -31.45
C GLY A 187 -17.48 4.81 -30.78
N TYR A 188 -16.68 5.74 -30.28
CA TYR A 188 -15.48 5.41 -29.50
C TYR A 188 -15.87 5.13 -28.05
N PHE A 189 -15.27 4.10 -27.48
CA PHE A 189 -15.38 3.78 -26.05
C PHE A 189 -14.02 3.33 -25.51
N THR A 190 -13.90 3.33 -24.19
CA THR A 190 -12.72 2.83 -23.47
C THR A 190 -13.10 1.70 -22.52
N ALA A 191 -12.12 1.19 -21.77
CA ALA A 191 -12.33 0.08 -20.84
C ALA A 191 -13.34 0.43 -19.74
N LEU A 192 -14.02 -0.58 -19.23
CA LEU A 192 -15.02 -0.54 -18.15
C LEU A 192 -16.33 0.16 -18.54
N GLN A 193 -16.56 0.42 -19.82
CA GLN A 193 -17.83 0.94 -20.36
C GLN A 193 -18.69 -0.17 -20.98
N MET A 194 -18.09 -1.28 -21.38
CA MET A 194 -18.76 -2.45 -21.97
C MET A 194 -18.70 -3.66 -21.02
N VAL A 195 -19.52 -4.67 -21.27
CA VAL A 195 -19.46 -5.95 -20.53
C VAL A 195 -18.17 -6.70 -20.87
N GLY A 196 -17.57 -7.37 -19.88
CA GLY A 196 -16.22 -7.96 -19.98
C GLY A 196 -15.94 -8.78 -21.25
N PRO A 197 -16.78 -9.75 -21.64
CA PRO A 197 -16.55 -10.54 -22.86
C PRO A 197 -16.61 -9.71 -24.15
N PHE A 198 -17.50 -8.71 -24.20
CA PHE A 198 -17.61 -7.81 -25.35
C PHE A 198 -16.36 -6.93 -25.46
N GLU A 199 -15.95 -6.32 -24.36
CA GLU A 199 -14.75 -5.50 -24.29
C GLU A 199 -13.52 -6.30 -24.70
N GLU A 200 -13.36 -7.52 -24.18
CA GLU A 200 -12.27 -8.42 -24.52
C GLU A 200 -12.15 -8.61 -26.03
N ALA A 201 -13.27 -8.93 -26.68
CA ALA A 201 -13.31 -9.13 -28.11
C ALA A 201 -13.06 -7.84 -28.91
N ALA A 202 -13.61 -6.70 -28.48
CA ALA A 202 -13.38 -5.43 -29.14
C ALA A 202 -11.92 -4.98 -29.07
N PHE A 203 -11.27 -5.12 -27.90
CA PHE A 203 -9.88 -4.72 -27.73
C PHE A 203 -8.88 -5.72 -28.30
N SER A 204 -9.24 -6.99 -28.49
CA SER A 204 -8.36 -8.02 -29.05
C SER A 204 -8.54 -8.23 -30.56
N THR A 205 -9.62 -7.72 -31.16
CA THR A 205 -9.85 -7.79 -32.61
C THR A 205 -9.06 -6.68 -33.33
N PRO A 206 -8.30 -7.00 -34.41
CA PRO A 206 -7.61 -6.00 -35.21
C PRO A 206 -8.54 -4.98 -35.86
N VAL A 207 -8.06 -3.77 -36.07
CA VAL A 207 -8.80 -2.72 -36.80
C VAL A 207 -9.16 -3.21 -38.21
N GLY A 208 -10.40 -2.96 -38.62
CA GLY A 208 -10.98 -3.42 -39.89
C GLY A 208 -11.53 -4.86 -39.86
N SER A 209 -11.27 -5.63 -38.80
CA SER A 209 -11.64 -7.05 -38.70
C SER A 209 -12.94 -7.29 -37.92
N ILE A 210 -13.47 -8.51 -38.07
CA ILE A 210 -14.65 -9.01 -37.35
C ILE A 210 -14.21 -9.97 -36.25
N SER A 211 -14.75 -9.80 -35.05
CA SER A 211 -14.48 -10.64 -33.90
C SER A 211 -14.97 -12.08 -34.08
N PRO A 212 -14.52 -13.03 -33.24
CA PRO A 212 -15.28 -14.24 -32.97
C PRO A 212 -16.70 -13.93 -32.46
N ILE A 213 -17.58 -14.92 -32.45
CA ILE A 213 -18.90 -14.78 -31.83
C ILE A 213 -18.72 -14.70 -30.31
N VAL A 214 -19.30 -13.67 -29.70
CA VAL A 214 -19.13 -13.40 -28.27
C VAL A 214 -20.45 -13.60 -27.54
N ARG A 215 -20.46 -14.43 -26.50
CA ARG A 215 -21.61 -14.55 -25.59
C ARG A 215 -21.47 -13.57 -24.43
N THR A 216 -22.56 -12.86 -24.13
CA THR A 216 -22.73 -11.99 -22.95
C THR A 216 -24.11 -12.24 -22.35
N ARG A 217 -24.44 -11.69 -21.18
CA ARG A 217 -25.80 -11.74 -20.62
C ARG A 217 -26.93 -11.25 -21.54
N PHE A 218 -26.62 -10.41 -22.54
CA PHE A 218 -27.61 -9.88 -23.48
C PHE A 218 -27.89 -10.80 -24.66
N GLY A 219 -26.94 -11.69 -24.99
CA GLY A 219 -27.04 -12.58 -26.13
C GLY A 219 -25.70 -12.82 -26.82
N TYR A 220 -25.76 -13.09 -28.11
CA TYR A 220 -24.60 -13.31 -28.97
C TYR A 220 -24.29 -12.07 -29.81
N HIS A 221 -23.01 -11.71 -29.86
CA HIS A 221 -22.52 -10.51 -30.51
C HIS A 221 -21.53 -10.83 -31.62
N ILE A 222 -21.60 -10.05 -32.70
CA ILE A 222 -20.56 -9.92 -33.72
C ILE A 222 -20.05 -8.50 -33.67
N ILE A 223 -18.75 -8.29 -33.53
CA ILE A 223 -18.14 -6.97 -33.35
C ILE A 223 -17.24 -6.67 -34.55
N LYS A 224 -17.40 -5.51 -35.17
CA LYS A 224 -16.51 -4.96 -36.19
C LYS A 224 -15.72 -3.81 -35.61
N VAL A 225 -14.40 -3.97 -35.49
CA VAL A 225 -13.54 -2.87 -35.02
C VAL A 225 -13.26 -1.94 -36.19
N LYS A 226 -13.67 -0.68 -36.07
CA LYS A 226 -13.53 0.34 -37.12
C LYS A 226 -12.25 1.15 -36.99
N ASP A 227 -11.87 1.52 -35.77
CA ASP A 227 -10.70 2.35 -35.50
C ASP A 227 -10.18 2.19 -34.07
N ARG A 228 -8.94 2.63 -33.83
CA ARG A 228 -8.32 2.69 -32.50
C ARG A 228 -7.35 3.87 -32.41
N LYS A 229 -7.40 4.59 -31.30
CA LYS A 229 -6.53 5.75 -31.04
C LYS A 229 -6.11 5.85 -29.57
N PRO A 230 -5.06 6.62 -29.23
CA PRO A 230 -4.69 6.86 -27.84
C PRO A 230 -5.81 7.55 -27.06
N SER A 231 -5.92 7.22 -25.77
CA SER A 231 -6.86 7.82 -24.84
C SER A 231 -6.62 9.32 -24.71
N ARG A 232 -7.69 10.09 -24.90
CA ARG A 232 -7.68 11.54 -24.72
C ARG A 232 -7.93 11.95 -23.27
N GLY A 233 -8.14 10.98 -22.37
CA GLY A 233 -8.50 11.23 -20.97
C GLY A 233 -9.93 11.73 -20.83
N GLU A 234 -10.15 12.62 -19.86
CA GLU A 234 -11.44 13.27 -19.63
C GLU A 234 -11.33 14.78 -19.94
N VAL A 235 -12.47 15.40 -20.22
CA VAL A 235 -12.59 16.86 -20.35
C VAL A 235 -13.58 17.38 -19.32
N GLU A 236 -13.29 18.57 -18.79
CA GLU A 236 -14.20 19.34 -17.95
C GLU A 236 -14.63 20.56 -18.77
N VAL A 237 -15.93 20.73 -18.95
CA VAL A 237 -16.52 21.84 -19.69
C VAL A 237 -17.71 22.41 -18.92
N SER A 238 -18.01 23.67 -19.21
CA SER A 238 -19.27 24.31 -18.84
C SER A 238 -20.13 24.49 -20.08
N HIS A 239 -21.45 24.44 -19.95
CA HIS A 239 -22.35 24.60 -21.10
C HIS A 239 -23.49 25.59 -20.88
N ILE A 240 -23.98 26.11 -22.00
CA ILE A 240 -25.27 26.78 -22.11
C ILE A 240 -26.09 25.93 -23.08
N LEU A 241 -27.19 25.36 -22.57
CA LEU A 241 -28.13 24.57 -23.37
C LEU A 241 -29.35 25.44 -23.69
N LEU A 242 -29.66 25.60 -24.97
CA LEU A 242 -30.96 26.06 -25.45
C LEU A 242 -31.73 24.85 -25.94
N ARG A 243 -32.68 24.36 -25.13
CA ARG A 243 -33.31 23.06 -25.34
C ARG A 243 -34.14 23.07 -26.63
N ALA A 244 -34.08 21.96 -27.37
CA ALA A 244 -34.91 21.77 -28.55
C ALA A 244 -36.40 21.87 -28.17
N GLY A 245 -37.15 22.67 -28.93
CA GLY A 245 -38.58 22.89 -28.75
C GLY A 245 -39.03 24.23 -29.34
N GLY A 246 -40.10 24.22 -30.15
CA GLY A 246 -40.59 25.43 -30.83
C GLY A 246 -39.91 25.67 -32.18
N ASP A 247 -39.77 26.95 -32.56
CA ASP A 247 -39.21 27.36 -33.85
C ASP A 247 -37.67 27.24 -33.86
N GLU A 248 -37.14 26.33 -34.69
CA GLU A 248 -35.71 26.08 -34.84
C GLU A 248 -34.93 27.30 -35.35
N GLY A 249 -35.53 28.12 -36.22
CA GLY A 249 -34.91 29.35 -36.74
C GLY A 249 -34.74 30.39 -35.64
N ALA A 250 -35.74 30.49 -34.76
CA ALA A 250 -35.67 31.36 -33.58
C ALA A 250 -34.64 30.85 -32.56
N LEU A 251 -34.60 29.53 -32.28
CA LEU A 251 -33.62 28.92 -31.39
C LEU A 251 -32.19 29.11 -31.89
N ARG A 252 -31.94 28.91 -33.19
CA ARG A 252 -30.65 29.18 -33.82
C ARG A 252 -30.27 30.65 -33.64
N SER A 253 -31.15 31.57 -34.01
CA SER A 253 -30.88 33.02 -33.89
C SER A 253 -30.57 33.41 -32.44
N LYS A 254 -31.29 32.83 -31.47
CA LYS A 254 -31.01 33.00 -30.04
C LYS A 254 -29.64 32.46 -29.66
N ALA A 255 -29.25 31.27 -30.13
CA ALA A 255 -27.94 30.69 -29.84
C ALA A 255 -26.78 31.59 -30.33
N PHE A 256 -26.89 32.11 -31.56
CA PHE A 256 -25.90 33.04 -32.10
C PHE A 256 -25.88 34.38 -31.35
N SER A 257 -27.04 34.93 -31.00
CA SER A 257 -27.13 36.13 -30.17
C SER A 257 -26.49 35.97 -28.79
N VAL A 258 -26.72 34.83 -28.13
CA VAL A 258 -26.09 34.50 -26.83
C VAL A 258 -24.57 34.43 -26.97
N HIS A 259 -24.07 33.80 -28.02
CA HIS A 259 -22.65 33.71 -28.28
C HIS A 259 -22.00 35.07 -28.64
N ASP A 260 -22.70 35.92 -29.39
CA ASP A 260 -22.24 37.29 -29.68
C ASP A 260 -22.14 38.13 -28.40
N GLN A 261 -23.05 37.95 -27.44
CA GLN A 261 -22.95 38.60 -26.12
C GLN A 261 -21.73 38.15 -25.32
N LEU A 262 -21.39 36.86 -25.38
CA LEU A 262 -20.16 36.33 -24.78
C LEU A 262 -18.91 36.92 -25.45
N ARG A 263 -18.89 36.99 -26.79
CA ARG A 263 -17.80 37.65 -27.55
C ARG A 263 -17.70 39.15 -27.26
N GLY A 264 -18.83 39.80 -26.98
CA GLY A 264 -18.93 41.19 -26.56
C GLY A 264 -18.46 41.47 -25.13
N GLY A 265 -18.02 40.44 -24.39
CA GLY A 265 -17.42 40.57 -23.06
C GLY A 265 -18.40 40.43 -21.89
N ARG A 266 -19.66 40.02 -22.10
CA ARG A 266 -20.53 39.65 -20.97
C ARG A 266 -19.95 38.43 -20.23
N SER A 267 -20.15 38.41 -18.92
CA SER A 267 -19.68 37.29 -18.08
C SER A 267 -20.38 35.99 -18.46
N TRP A 268 -19.61 34.91 -18.56
CA TRP A 268 -20.15 33.57 -18.81
C TRP A 268 -21.22 33.17 -17.81
N ASP A 269 -21.00 33.43 -16.51
CA ASP A 269 -21.91 32.99 -15.46
C ASP A 269 -23.25 33.72 -15.52
N GLU A 270 -23.24 35.01 -15.88
CA GLU A 270 -24.46 35.80 -16.09
C GLU A 270 -25.25 35.26 -17.29
N VAL A 271 -24.58 35.08 -18.43
CA VAL A 271 -25.20 34.58 -19.65
C VAL A 271 -25.70 33.15 -19.48
N CYS A 272 -24.94 32.28 -18.81
CA CYS A 272 -25.35 30.91 -18.53
C CYS A 272 -26.60 30.88 -17.62
N LYS A 273 -26.63 31.69 -16.56
CA LYS A 273 -27.77 31.78 -15.67
C LYS A 273 -29.03 32.32 -16.37
N GLU A 274 -28.86 33.32 -17.22
CA GLU A 274 -29.96 33.97 -17.95
C GLU A 274 -30.53 33.05 -19.05
N PHE A 275 -29.67 32.41 -19.83
CA PHE A 275 -30.09 31.76 -21.08
C PHE A 275 -30.11 30.23 -21.05
N SER A 276 -29.39 29.56 -20.13
CA SER A 276 -29.34 28.10 -20.13
C SER A 276 -30.66 27.49 -19.61
N ASP A 277 -31.19 26.55 -20.38
CA ASP A 277 -32.36 25.72 -20.06
C ASP A 277 -31.99 24.48 -19.22
N ASP A 278 -30.70 24.24 -19.00
CA ASP A 278 -30.23 23.26 -18.02
C ASP A 278 -30.18 23.86 -16.61
N LYS A 279 -31.33 23.84 -15.92
CA LYS A 279 -31.48 24.39 -14.58
C LYS A 279 -30.67 23.68 -13.49
N ASN A 280 -30.15 22.49 -13.76
CA ASN A 280 -29.29 21.78 -12.81
C ASN A 280 -27.88 22.40 -12.73
N THR A 281 -27.44 23.07 -13.79
CA THR A 281 -26.08 23.58 -13.92
C THR A 281 -26.04 25.09 -14.12
N SER A 282 -27.10 25.72 -14.62
CA SER A 282 -27.13 27.16 -14.93
C SER A 282 -26.74 28.08 -13.76
N GLU A 283 -27.15 27.75 -12.53
CA GLU A 283 -26.79 28.50 -11.32
C GLU A 283 -25.33 28.32 -10.89
N GLN A 284 -24.65 27.29 -11.43
CA GLN A 284 -23.24 26.97 -11.17
C GLN A 284 -22.40 27.18 -12.45
N GLY A 285 -22.78 28.17 -13.26
CA GLY A 285 -22.08 28.53 -14.48
C GLY A 285 -22.11 27.44 -15.57
N GLY A 286 -23.08 26.53 -15.53
CA GLY A 286 -23.23 25.48 -16.54
C GLY A 286 -22.24 24.32 -16.40
N LYS A 287 -21.53 24.24 -15.27
CA LYS A 287 -20.41 23.32 -15.09
C LYS A 287 -20.84 21.86 -15.07
N LEU A 288 -20.24 21.04 -15.93
CA LEU A 288 -20.46 19.59 -15.98
C LEU A 288 -19.40 18.82 -15.19
N ARG A 289 -19.75 17.61 -14.75
CA ARG A 289 -18.75 16.67 -14.21
C ARG A 289 -17.80 16.25 -15.34
N PRO A 290 -16.50 16.03 -15.05
CA PRO A 290 -15.58 15.54 -16.07
C PRO A 290 -16.09 14.25 -16.71
N PHE A 291 -15.89 14.14 -18.02
CA PHE A 291 -16.33 12.98 -18.79
C PHE A 291 -15.30 12.57 -19.84
N GLY A 292 -15.20 11.25 -20.04
CA GLY A 292 -14.38 10.62 -21.08
C GLY A 292 -15.17 10.36 -22.36
N VAL A 293 -14.50 9.78 -23.35
CA VAL A 293 -15.14 9.34 -24.59
C VAL A 293 -16.28 8.34 -24.33
N GLY A 294 -17.37 8.42 -25.09
CA GLY A 294 -18.53 7.52 -24.98
C GLY A 294 -19.41 7.76 -23.76
N ALA A 295 -19.06 8.68 -22.86
CA ALA A 295 -19.87 9.00 -21.69
C ALA A 295 -21.17 9.75 -22.06
N LEU A 296 -21.15 10.49 -23.18
CA LEU A 296 -22.28 11.27 -23.68
C LEU A 296 -22.77 10.73 -25.04
N ALA A 297 -22.91 9.40 -25.16
CA ALA A 297 -23.28 8.72 -26.40
C ALA A 297 -24.62 9.17 -27.02
N SER A 298 -25.52 9.79 -26.22
CA SER A 298 -26.78 10.36 -26.71
C SER A 298 -26.64 11.74 -27.38
N VAL A 299 -25.49 12.40 -27.23
CA VAL A 299 -25.17 13.71 -27.84
C VAL A 299 -23.74 13.71 -28.38
N PRO A 300 -23.44 12.90 -29.41
CA PRO A 300 -22.09 12.72 -29.93
C PRO A 300 -21.46 14.02 -30.47
N GLU A 301 -22.28 14.96 -30.96
CA GLU A 301 -21.82 16.28 -31.42
C GLU A 301 -21.24 17.12 -30.28
N PHE A 302 -21.85 17.03 -29.10
CA PHE A 302 -21.37 17.72 -27.89
C PHE A 302 -20.03 17.17 -27.43
N GLU A 303 -19.92 15.84 -27.37
CA GLU A 303 -18.67 15.18 -27.01
C GLU A 303 -17.56 15.53 -28.02
N ALA A 304 -17.86 15.47 -29.31
CA ALA A 304 -16.90 15.81 -30.37
C ALA A 304 -16.37 17.25 -30.25
N MET A 305 -17.25 18.22 -29.96
CA MET A 305 -16.85 19.61 -29.73
C MET A 305 -16.00 19.75 -28.46
N ALA A 306 -16.42 19.15 -27.34
CA ALA A 306 -15.68 19.26 -26.08
C ALA A 306 -14.25 18.70 -26.19
N PHE A 307 -14.04 17.63 -26.96
CA PHE A 307 -12.71 17.04 -27.17
C PHE A 307 -11.88 17.71 -28.28
N SER A 308 -12.46 18.61 -29.09
CA SER A 308 -11.69 19.37 -30.10
C SER A 308 -11.00 20.58 -29.49
N MET A 309 -11.59 21.18 -28.46
CA MET A 309 -11.09 22.35 -27.73
C MET A 309 -9.79 22.06 -26.97
N GLN A 310 -8.94 23.08 -26.80
CA GLN A 310 -7.61 22.91 -26.19
C GLN A 310 -7.32 23.91 -25.07
N GLN A 311 -7.85 25.13 -25.14
CA GLN A 311 -7.43 26.22 -24.24
C GLN A 311 -8.46 26.48 -23.14
N PRO A 312 -8.08 26.46 -21.85
CA PRO A 312 -8.97 26.87 -20.77
C PRO A 312 -9.58 28.25 -21.01
N GLY A 313 -10.90 28.35 -20.90
CA GLY A 313 -11.69 29.55 -21.19
C GLY A 313 -12.11 29.71 -22.65
N GLU A 314 -11.66 28.85 -23.57
CA GLU A 314 -12.13 28.82 -24.96
C GLU A 314 -13.64 28.59 -24.99
N ILE A 315 -14.35 29.36 -25.83
CA ILE A 315 -15.81 29.24 -26.03
C ILE A 315 -16.05 28.74 -27.45
N SER A 316 -16.86 27.68 -27.59
CA SER A 316 -17.21 27.13 -28.90
C SER A 316 -18.16 28.07 -29.66
N ASP A 317 -18.14 27.98 -31.00
CA ASP A 317 -19.28 28.45 -31.78
C ASP A 317 -20.55 27.68 -31.38
N PRO A 318 -21.77 28.26 -31.55
CA PRO A 318 -23.01 27.53 -31.31
C PRO A 318 -23.13 26.31 -32.22
N PHE A 319 -23.46 25.16 -31.66
CA PHE A 319 -23.67 23.92 -32.41
C PHE A 319 -24.92 23.17 -31.94
N GLN A 320 -25.47 22.32 -32.81
CA GLN A 320 -26.71 21.60 -32.55
C GLN A 320 -26.43 20.14 -32.15
N SER A 321 -27.19 19.63 -31.20
CA SER A 321 -27.29 18.21 -30.86
C SER A 321 -28.76 17.78 -30.82
N ALA A 322 -29.02 16.50 -30.56
CA ALA A 322 -30.38 15.98 -30.35
C ALA A 322 -31.14 16.67 -29.19
N LEU A 323 -30.44 17.32 -28.25
CA LEU A 323 -31.07 18.02 -27.12
C LEU A 323 -31.35 19.50 -27.37
N GLY A 324 -30.83 20.08 -28.45
CA GLY A 324 -30.96 21.51 -28.77
C GLY A 324 -29.65 22.15 -29.20
N TRP A 325 -29.55 23.46 -29.02
CA TRP A 325 -28.35 24.24 -29.31
C TRP A 325 -27.47 24.37 -28.08
N HIS A 326 -26.17 24.25 -28.27
CA HIS A 326 -25.18 24.30 -27.22
C HIS A 326 -24.12 25.34 -27.53
N ILE A 327 -23.64 25.98 -26.47
CA ILE A 327 -22.39 26.71 -26.44
C ILE A 327 -21.61 26.14 -25.26
N ILE A 328 -20.35 25.76 -25.46
CA ILE A 328 -19.54 25.21 -24.38
C ILE A 328 -18.31 26.08 -24.12
N ARG A 329 -17.92 26.18 -22.86
CA ARG A 329 -16.65 26.74 -22.42
C ARG A 329 -15.75 25.61 -21.95
N PHE A 330 -14.56 25.53 -22.51
CA PHE A 330 -13.58 24.53 -22.11
C PHE A 330 -12.94 24.94 -20.78
N GLU A 331 -13.01 24.08 -19.76
CA GLU A 331 -12.39 24.36 -18.48
C GLU A 331 -10.97 23.80 -18.44
N ARG A 332 -10.82 22.50 -18.73
CA ARG A 332 -9.51 21.82 -18.81
C ARG A 332 -9.61 20.41 -19.36
N LYS A 333 -8.45 19.88 -19.76
CA LYS A 333 -8.22 18.47 -20.03
C LYS A 333 -7.70 17.77 -18.76
N ILE A 334 -8.18 16.56 -18.51
CA ILE A 334 -7.75 15.71 -17.40
C ILE A 334 -7.12 14.46 -18.00
N ALA A 335 -5.80 14.31 -17.83
CA ALA A 335 -5.08 13.14 -18.32
C ALA A 335 -5.48 11.88 -17.55
N LEU A 336 -5.35 10.71 -18.19
CA LEU A 336 -5.51 9.43 -17.52
C LEU A 336 -4.48 9.33 -16.37
N PRO A 337 -4.90 9.11 -15.12
CA PRO A 337 -3.96 8.95 -14.01
C PRO A 337 -3.04 7.72 -14.18
N SER A 338 -1.96 7.68 -13.43
CA SER A 338 -1.05 6.53 -13.45
C SER A 338 -1.72 5.27 -12.91
N LEU A 339 -1.22 4.09 -13.30
CA LEU A 339 -1.70 2.81 -12.76
C LEU A 339 -1.65 2.81 -11.22
N LYS A 340 -0.61 3.38 -10.62
CA LYS A 340 -0.44 3.47 -9.17
C LYS A 340 -1.58 4.26 -8.49
N GLU A 341 -2.02 5.35 -9.11
CA GLU A 341 -3.12 6.18 -8.59
C GLU A 341 -4.48 5.49 -8.78
N MET A 342 -4.65 4.74 -9.87
CA MET A 342 -5.90 4.06 -10.19
C MET A 342 -6.05 2.66 -9.56
N ASP A 343 -4.96 2.04 -9.10
CA ASP A 343 -4.90 0.64 -8.67
C ASP A 343 -6.04 0.28 -7.69
N ALA A 344 -6.19 1.05 -6.61
CA ALA A 344 -7.23 0.79 -5.61
C ALA A 344 -8.65 0.89 -6.18
N SER A 345 -8.89 1.84 -7.09
CA SER A 345 -10.19 2.02 -7.75
C SER A 345 -10.47 0.89 -8.74
N LEU A 346 -9.48 0.53 -9.56
CA LEU A 346 -9.57 -0.56 -10.53
C LEU A 346 -9.81 -1.90 -9.84
N ARG A 347 -9.05 -2.22 -8.79
CA ARG A 347 -9.27 -3.43 -7.99
C ARG A 347 -10.67 -3.51 -7.42
N ARG A 348 -11.21 -2.40 -6.92
CA ARG A 348 -12.58 -2.37 -6.38
C ARG A 348 -13.63 -2.62 -7.46
N ARG A 349 -13.46 -2.05 -8.66
CA ARG A 349 -14.39 -2.23 -9.79
C ARG A 349 -14.30 -3.64 -10.37
N LEU A 350 -13.09 -4.15 -10.55
CA LEU A 350 -12.79 -5.44 -11.17
C LEU A 350 -12.90 -6.62 -10.20
N GLY A 351 -12.83 -6.40 -8.89
CA GLY A 351 -12.88 -7.49 -7.90
C GLY A 351 -14.20 -8.27 -7.90
N ARG A 352 -15.27 -7.68 -8.44
CA ARG A 352 -16.59 -8.32 -8.63
C ARG A 352 -16.81 -8.82 -10.06
N ASP A 353 -15.83 -8.66 -10.95
CA ASP A 353 -15.92 -9.16 -12.32
C ASP A 353 -16.04 -10.68 -12.30
N GLU A 354 -16.93 -11.22 -13.13
CA GLU A 354 -17.19 -12.66 -13.23
C GLU A 354 -15.92 -13.46 -13.50
N ARG A 355 -14.98 -12.93 -14.29
CA ARG A 355 -13.69 -13.58 -14.58
C ARG A 355 -12.85 -13.73 -13.32
N VAL A 356 -12.85 -12.72 -12.46
CA VAL A 356 -12.15 -12.75 -11.17
C VAL A 356 -12.82 -13.73 -10.23
N GLN A 357 -14.16 -13.77 -10.18
CA GLN A 357 -14.90 -14.72 -9.34
C GLN A 357 -14.68 -16.17 -9.79
N GLN A 358 -14.74 -16.45 -11.09
CA GLN A 358 -14.47 -17.77 -11.66
C GLN A 358 -13.02 -18.20 -11.38
N SER A 359 -12.05 -17.30 -11.57
CA SER A 359 -10.66 -17.58 -11.22
C SER A 359 -10.53 -17.90 -9.73
N GLN A 360 -11.02 -17.03 -8.84
CA GLN A 360 -10.96 -17.25 -7.39
C GLN A 360 -11.60 -18.60 -6.99
N GLN A 361 -12.71 -18.98 -7.61
CA GLN A 361 -13.36 -20.26 -7.34
C GLN A 361 -12.55 -21.46 -7.85
N ALA A 362 -11.93 -21.34 -9.03
CA ALA A 362 -11.03 -22.35 -9.57
C ALA A 362 -9.80 -22.52 -8.67
N GLN A 363 -9.22 -21.42 -8.18
CA GLN A 363 -8.09 -21.40 -7.25
C GLN A 363 -8.46 -22.02 -5.90
N LYS A 364 -9.62 -21.67 -5.33
CA LYS A 364 -10.14 -22.31 -4.11
C LYS A 364 -10.29 -23.82 -4.28
N THR A 365 -10.87 -24.25 -5.41
CA THR A 365 -11.03 -25.67 -5.74
C THR A 365 -9.67 -26.37 -5.88
N ALA A 366 -8.73 -25.75 -6.59
CA ALA A 366 -7.37 -26.26 -6.77
C ALA A 366 -6.62 -26.39 -5.43
N ARG A 367 -6.73 -25.37 -4.56
CA ARG A 367 -6.12 -25.39 -3.22
C ARG A 367 -6.74 -26.45 -2.32
N ARG A 368 -8.08 -26.57 -2.28
CA ARG A 368 -8.78 -27.66 -1.57
C ARG A 368 -8.27 -29.04 -2.03
N LYS A 369 -8.09 -29.25 -3.34
CA LYS A 369 -7.51 -30.49 -3.88
C LYS A 369 -6.05 -30.68 -3.47
N LYS A 370 -5.20 -29.65 -3.64
CA LYS A 370 -3.76 -29.65 -3.30
C LYS A 370 -3.51 -30.02 -1.84
N PHE A 371 -4.36 -29.53 -0.94
CA PHE A 371 -4.27 -29.77 0.51
C PHE A 371 -5.23 -30.85 1.01
N GLN A 372 -5.75 -31.70 0.12
CA GLN A 372 -6.57 -32.88 0.47
C GLN A 372 -7.71 -32.53 1.46
N PHE A 373 -8.44 -31.47 1.15
CA PHE A 373 -9.57 -31.02 1.97
C PHE A 373 -10.73 -32.02 1.89
N VAL A 374 -11.22 -32.47 3.05
CA VAL A 374 -12.36 -33.38 3.15
C VAL A 374 -13.40 -32.81 4.12
N GLU A 375 -14.63 -32.65 3.67
CA GLU A 375 -15.74 -32.05 4.42
C GLU A 375 -16.77 -33.10 4.86
N GLN A 376 -17.25 -32.99 6.10
CA GLN A 376 -18.31 -33.84 6.64
C GLN A 376 -19.66 -33.12 6.52
N ARG A 377 -20.30 -33.27 5.35
CA ARG A 377 -21.49 -32.50 4.98
C ARG A 377 -22.67 -32.67 5.96
N GLU A 378 -22.89 -33.89 6.46
CA GLU A 378 -23.95 -34.11 7.46
C GLU A 378 -23.70 -33.38 8.78
N THR A 379 -22.46 -33.37 9.26
CA THR A 379 -22.05 -32.65 10.47
C THR A 379 -22.19 -31.14 10.28
N LEU A 380 -21.83 -30.65 9.09
CA LEU A 380 -22.00 -29.25 8.71
C LEU A 380 -23.48 -28.83 8.72
N GLU A 381 -24.36 -29.63 8.12
CA GLU A 381 -25.79 -29.34 8.13
C GLU A 381 -26.37 -29.25 9.54
N LYS A 382 -25.97 -30.15 10.43
CA LYS A 382 -26.38 -30.14 11.85
C LYS A 382 -25.97 -28.85 12.55
N ILE A 383 -24.78 -28.32 12.28
CA ILE A 383 -24.29 -27.10 12.95
C ILE A 383 -24.86 -25.82 12.33
N LEU A 384 -25.02 -25.77 11.00
CA LEU A 384 -25.63 -24.63 10.32
C LEU A 384 -27.10 -24.43 10.74
N ALA A 385 -27.80 -25.52 11.04
CA ALA A 385 -29.16 -25.48 11.59
C ALA A 385 -29.26 -24.87 13.00
N LYS A 386 -28.13 -24.67 13.71
CA LYS A 386 -28.09 -24.00 15.02
C LYS A 386 -27.92 -22.49 14.92
N ALA A 387 -27.75 -21.95 13.72
CA ALA A 387 -27.64 -20.52 13.50
C ALA A 387 -29.03 -19.85 13.65
N ASP A 388 -29.11 -18.84 14.51
CA ASP A 388 -30.32 -18.06 14.74
C ASP A 388 -30.04 -16.54 14.69
N SER A 389 -31.06 -15.73 14.96
CA SER A 389 -30.94 -14.26 14.89
C SER A 389 -29.85 -13.67 15.81
N SER A 390 -29.46 -14.35 16.89
CA SER A 390 -28.38 -13.89 17.77
C SER A 390 -27.01 -13.87 17.05
N LEU A 391 -26.81 -14.77 16.07
CA LEU A 391 -25.57 -14.78 15.28
C LEU A 391 -25.43 -13.52 14.45
N THR A 392 -26.52 -13.09 13.84
CA THR A 392 -26.57 -11.86 13.03
C THR A 392 -26.51 -10.58 13.86
N LYS A 393 -26.71 -10.69 15.18
CA LYS A 393 -26.60 -9.61 16.17
C LYS A 393 -25.28 -9.64 16.94
N ALA A 394 -24.35 -10.53 16.57
CA ALA A 394 -23.05 -10.72 17.21
C ALA A 394 -23.11 -11.10 18.70
N ASN A 395 -24.17 -11.80 19.12
CA ASN A 395 -24.33 -12.28 20.49
C ASN A 395 -24.68 -13.78 20.57
N TRP A 396 -24.39 -14.54 19.52
CA TRP A 396 -24.61 -15.98 19.49
C TRP A 396 -23.69 -16.69 20.45
N THR A 397 -24.30 -17.52 21.28
CA THR A 397 -23.64 -18.41 22.21
C THR A 397 -24.24 -19.79 22.02
N TYR A 398 -23.37 -20.78 21.86
CA TYR A 398 -23.78 -22.15 21.63
C TYR A 398 -22.73 -23.07 22.21
N LYS A 399 -23.19 -24.09 22.93
CA LYS A 399 -22.33 -25.13 23.48
C LYS A 399 -22.83 -26.46 22.92
N PRO A 400 -22.10 -27.06 21.95
CA PRO A 400 -22.45 -28.37 21.43
C PRO A 400 -22.48 -29.42 22.55
N GLU A 401 -23.36 -30.41 22.41
CA GLU A 401 -23.28 -31.63 23.19
C GLU A 401 -21.93 -32.32 22.96
N ALA A 402 -21.39 -33.03 23.95
CA ALA A 402 -20.04 -33.60 23.89
C ALA A 402 -19.82 -34.51 22.67
N ALA A 403 -20.85 -35.27 22.27
CA ALA A 403 -20.80 -36.15 21.10
C ALA A 403 -20.74 -35.37 19.79
N LEU A 404 -21.48 -34.26 19.66
CA LEU A 404 -21.46 -33.42 18.47
C LEU A 404 -20.20 -32.54 18.43
N GLY A 405 -19.78 -32.00 19.57
CA GLY A 405 -18.64 -31.10 19.68
C GLY A 405 -17.30 -31.74 19.28
N SER A 406 -17.14 -33.06 19.50
CA SER A 406 -15.96 -33.82 19.14
C SER A 406 -15.97 -34.34 17.69
N GLN A 407 -17.11 -34.28 16.99
CA GLN A 407 -17.19 -34.72 15.60
C GLN A 407 -16.32 -33.85 14.70
N GLN A 408 -15.69 -34.51 13.73
CA GLN A 408 -14.95 -33.84 12.67
C GLN A 408 -15.93 -33.11 11.76
N LEU A 409 -15.63 -31.84 11.50
CA LEU A 409 -16.37 -31.00 10.56
C LEU A 409 -15.69 -31.00 9.18
N PHE A 410 -14.36 -30.92 9.17
CA PHE A 410 -13.54 -31.14 7.98
C PHE A 410 -12.12 -31.54 8.36
N SER A 411 -11.30 -31.92 7.39
CA SER A 411 -9.84 -32.03 7.52
C SER A 411 -9.12 -31.30 6.40
N VAL A 412 -7.89 -30.87 6.69
CA VAL A 412 -6.92 -30.38 5.71
C VAL A 412 -5.72 -31.31 5.79
N GLY A 413 -5.52 -32.16 4.78
CA GLY A 413 -4.59 -33.28 4.85
C GLY A 413 -4.94 -34.20 6.02
N ASN A 414 -3.94 -34.49 6.86
CA ASN A 414 -4.09 -35.34 8.04
C ASN A 414 -4.53 -34.58 9.31
N THR A 415 -4.86 -33.29 9.20
CA THR A 415 -5.27 -32.47 10.35
C THR A 415 -6.79 -32.34 10.41
N PRO A 416 -7.46 -33.01 11.37
CA PRO A 416 -8.90 -32.88 11.55
C PRO A 416 -9.26 -31.59 12.31
N TYR A 417 -10.40 -31.00 11.95
CA TYR A 417 -10.99 -29.84 12.60
C TYR A 417 -12.41 -30.16 13.06
N THR A 418 -12.74 -29.83 14.31
CA THR A 418 -13.96 -30.28 14.98
C THR A 418 -15.03 -29.20 15.10
N VAL A 419 -16.26 -29.62 15.42
CA VAL A 419 -17.38 -28.70 15.69
C VAL A 419 -17.06 -27.73 16.83
N ASN A 420 -16.44 -28.18 17.92
CA ASN A 420 -16.07 -27.28 19.03
C ASN A 420 -15.15 -26.15 18.58
N GLN A 421 -14.16 -26.45 17.73
CA GLN A 421 -13.25 -25.43 17.21
C GLN A 421 -13.99 -24.46 16.29
N PHE A 422 -14.93 -24.93 15.46
CA PHE A 422 -15.75 -24.06 14.64
C PHE A 422 -16.61 -23.12 15.48
N VAL A 423 -17.28 -23.64 16.52
CA VAL A 423 -18.12 -22.84 17.41
C VAL A 423 -17.31 -21.77 18.13
N SER A 424 -16.11 -22.10 18.62
CA SER A 424 -15.19 -21.12 19.20
C SER A 424 -14.77 -20.06 18.17
N PHE A 425 -14.52 -20.47 16.91
CA PHE A 425 -14.23 -19.53 15.83
C PHE A 425 -15.42 -18.59 15.58
N VAL A 426 -16.64 -19.11 15.43
CA VAL A 426 -17.86 -18.31 15.21
C VAL A 426 -18.07 -17.31 16.34
N GLN A 427 -17.97 -17.76 17.59
CA GLN A 427 -18.18 -16.90 18.76
C GLN A 427 -17.19 -15.74 18.83
N LYS A 428 -15.94 -15.96 18.39
CA LYS A 428 -14.89 -14.93 18.34
C LYS A 428 -15.03 -13.98 17.15
N ASN A 429 -15.59 -14.43 16.03
CA ASN A 429 -15.55 -13.71 14.75
C ASN A 429 -16.90 -13.17 14.28
N GLN A 430 -18.00 -13.49 14.96
CA GLN A 430 -19.33 -12.97 14.65
C GLN A 430 -19.39 -11.44 14.70
N LYS A 431 -20.13 -10.85 13.77
CA LYS A 431 -20.36 -9.41 13.62
C LYS A 431 -21.80 -9.16 13.20
N ALA A 432 -22.30 -7.96 13.48
CA ALA A 432 -23.63 -7.56 13.06
C ALA A 432 -23.72 -7.59 11.52
N THR A 433 -24.77 -8.23 10.98
CA THR A 433 -24.96 -8.38 9.53
C THR A 433 -26.43 -8.43 9.14
N ARG A 434 -26.73 -8.15 7.87
CA ARG A 434 -28.08 -8.26 7.27
C ARG A 434 -28.35 -9.63 6.64
N LEU A 435 -27.35 -10.52 6.62
CA LEU A 435 -27.49 -11.87 6.08
C LEU A 435 -28.44 -12.71 6.95
N ALA A 436 -29.14 -13.66 6.33
CA ALA A 436 -29.90 -14.66 7.07
C ALA A 436 -28.95 -15.50 7.97
N PRO A 437 -29.38 -15.93 9.18
CA PRO A 437 -28.50 -16.62 10.12
C PRO A 437 -27.73 -17.81 9.53
N ARG A 438 -28.44 -18.68 8.80
CA ARG A 438 -27.83 -19.85 8.14
C ARG A 438 -26.81 -19.46 7.07
N ALA A 439 -27.12 -18.45 6.26
CA ALA A 439 -26.20 -17.94 5.24
C ALA A 439 -24.95 -17.32 5.87
N TYR A 440 -25.10 -16.61 6.99
CA TYR A 440 -23.96 -16.05 7.71
C TYR A 440 -23.10 -17.13 8.37
N ALA A 441 -23.71 -18.16 8.94
CA ALA A 441 -22.98 -19.32 9.46
C ALA A 441 -22.19 -20.05 8.36
N GLN A 442 -22.76 -20.20 7.16
CA GLN A 442 -22.04 -20.73 5.99
C GLN A 442 -20.86 -19.85 5.60
N GLN A 443 -21.03 -18.53 5.58
CA GLN A 443 -19.93 -17.61 5.28
C GLN A 443 -18.78 -17.76 6.30
N LEU A 444 -19.10 -17.81 7.60
CA LEU A 444 -18.09 -18.02 8.65
C LEU A 444 -17.41 -19.39 8.53
N TYR A 445 -18.15 -20.42 8.11
CA TYR A 445 -17.57 -21.73 7.80
C TYR A 445 -16.58 -21.64 6.64
N ASP A 446 -16.96 -21.00 5.53
CA ASP A 446 -16.09 -20.83 4.37
C ASP A 446 -14.82 -20.04 4.72
N GLU A 447 -14.96 -18.95 5.49
CA GLU A 447 -13.83 -18.18 6.03
C GLU A 447 -12.89 -19.04 6.88
N TRP A 448 -13.44 -19.88 7.76
CA TRP A 448 -12.66 -20.76 8.62
C TRP A 448 -11.92 -21.85 7.84
N THR A 449 -12.59 -22.50 6.87
CA THR A 449 -11.94 -23.51 6.01
C THR A 449 -10.78 -22.91 5.23
N GLU A 450 -10.97 -21.71 4.69
CA GLU A 450 -9.94 -20.98 3.95
C GLU A 450 -8.75 -20.61 4.86
N GLU A 451 -9.01 -20.13 6.09
CA GLU A 451 -7.95 -19.86 7.09
C GLU A 451 -7.10 -21.11 7.38
N LYS A 452 -7.74 -22.29 7.50
CA LYS A 452 -7.03 -23.54 7.79
C LYS A 452 -6.24 -24.06 6.59
N ILE A 453 -6.76 -23.91 5.38
CA ILE A 453 -6.02 -24.21 4.15
C ILE A 453 -4.80 -23.31 4.03
N GLN A 454 -4.95 -22.00 4.25
CA GLN A 454 -3.83 -21.05 4.23
C GLN A 454 -2.77 -21.36 5.29
N THR A 455 -3.20 -21.82 6.48
CA THR A 455 -2.28 -22.28 7.52
C THR A 455 -1.47 -23.48 7.06
N ALA A 456 -2.12 -24.49 6.47
CA ALA A 456 -1.44 -25.66 5.92
C ALA A 456 -0.49 -25.30 4.77
N GLU A 457 -0.87 -24.32 3.94
CA GLU A 457 -0.03 -23.79 2.88
C GLU A 457 1.22 -23.10 3.40
N GLU A 458 1.08 -22.26 4.41
CA GLU A 458 2.21 -21.59 5.04
C GLU A 458 3.16 -22.58 5.72
N GLU A 459 2.64 -23.61 6.39
CA GLU A 459 3.46 -24.67 6.97
C GLU A 459 4.21 -25.48 5.91
N LYS A 460 3.56 -25.81 4.79
CA LYS A 460 4.22 -26.43 3.65
C LYS A 460 5.32 -25.52 3.08
N LEU A 461 5.05 -24.22 2.95
CA LEU A 461 6.02 -23.25 2.48
C LEU A 461 7.25 -23.15 3.42
N LYS A 462 7.05 -23.19 4.74
CA LYS A 462 8.17 -23.24 5.71
C LYS A 462 9.03 -24.50 5.59
N GLN A 463 8.42 -25.62 5.17
CA GLN A 463 9.14 -26.88 4.98
C GLN A 463 9.93 -26.91 3.67
N GLU A 464 9.36 -26.37 2.59
CA GLU A 464 9.96 -26.36 1.25
C GLU A 464 10.94 -25.19 1.06
N ASN A 465 10.79 -24.11 1.83
CA ASN A 465 11.60 -22.91 1.70
C ASN A 465 12.20 -22.47 3.07
N PRO A 466 13.43 -22.91 3.38
CA PRO A 466 14.14 -22.54 4.60
C PRO A 466 14.34 -21.03 4.76
N ASP A 467 14.56 -20.30 3.67
CA ASP A 467 14.74 -18.83 3.72
C ASP A 467 13.46 -18.12 4.15
N PHE A 468 12.31 -18.50 3.59
CA PHE A 468 11.01 -18.00 4.05
C PHE A 468 10.78 -18.30 5.53
N LYS A 469 11.06 -19.53 5.98
CA LYS A 469 10.95 -19.92 7.38
C LYS A 469 11.83 -19.03 8.27
N ASN A 470 13.10 -18.86 7.91
CA ASN A 470 14.05 -18.08 8.71
C ASN A 470 13.67 -16.59 8.74
N LEU A 471 13.29 -16.00 7.61
CA LEU A 471 12.81 -14.61 7.56
C LEU A 471 11.56 -14.43 8.43
N LEU A 472 10.60 -15.34 8.35
CA LEU A 472 9.40 -15.26 9.18
C LEU A 472 9.74 -15.32 10.69
N THR A 473 10.69 -16.19 11.07
CA THR A 473 11.21 -16.25 12.44
C THR A 473 11.90 -14.94 12.84
N GLU A 474 12.73 -14.37 11.98
CA GLU A 474 13.40 -13.09 12.26
C GLU A 474 12.42 -11.95 12.51
N TYR A 475 11.38 -11.81 11.70
CA TYR A 475 10.35 -10.78 11.92
C TYR A 475 9.58 -11.03 13.22
N TYR A 476 9.18 -12.28 13.48
CA TYR A 476 8.51 -12.65 14.73
C TYR A 476 9.34 -12.26 15.95
N GLU A 477 10.61 -12.64 15.97
CA GLU A 477 11.50 -12.39 17.10
C GLU A 477 11.99 -10.94 17.19
N GLY A 478 12.14 -10.26 16.05
CA GLY A 478 12.55 -8.85 15.98
C GLY A 478 11.50 -7.92 16.59
N ILE A 479 10.22 -8.15 16.30
CA ILE A 479 9.12 -7.37 16.90
C ILE A 479 9.11 -7.58 18.43
N LEU A 480 9.24 -8.83 18.88
CA LEU A 480 9.29 -9.14 20.31
C LEU A 480 10.50 -8.52 21.00
N LEU A 481 11.67 -8.59 20.36
CA LEU A 481 12.90 -8.00 20.87
C LEU A 481 12.73 -6.48 21.03
N PHE A 482 12.21 -5.80 20.01
CA PHE A 482 11.98 -4.36 20.06
C PHE A 482 11.07 -3.99 21.24
N GLU A 483 9.91 -4.66 21.35
CA GLU A 483 8.93 -4.33 22.39
C GLU A 483 9.46 -4.60 23.80
N ILE A 484 10.19 -5.70 24.02
CA ILE A 484 10.75 -5.98 25.34
C ILE A 484 11.92 -5.05 25.67
N MET A 485 12.76 -4.70 24.70
CA MET A 485 13.89 -3.76 24.89
C MET A 485 13.39 -2.34 25.20
N GLU A 486 12.34 -1.90 24.51
CA GLU A 486 11.67 -0.62 24.77
C GLU A 486 11.23 -0.52 26.24
N LYS A 487 10.58 -1.58 26.75
CA LYS A 487 10.06 -1.63 28.13
C LYS A 487 11.16 -1.80 29.18
N GLU A 488 12.15 -2.65 28.93
CA GLU A 488 13.12 -3.06 29.95
C GLU A 488 14.37 -2.21 29.99
N VAL A 489 14.72 -1.56 28.89
CA VAL A 489 16.01 -0.87 28.76
C VAL A 489 15.81 0.57 28.30
N TRP A 490 15.18 0.81 27.15
CA TRP A 490 15.17 2.14 26.53
C TRP A 490 14.33 3.17 27.29
N ASN A 491 13.07 2.83 27.62
CA ASN A 491 12.21 3.75 28.37
C ASN A 491 12.77 3.97 29.77
N LYS A 492 13.24 2.91 30.45
CA LYS A 492 13.89 3.04 31.75
C LYS A 492 15.12 3.95 31.70
N ALA A 493 16.03 3.74 30.75
CA ALA A 493 17.23 4.55 30.62
C ALA A 493 16.92 6.03 30.39
N SER A 494 15.89 6.33 29.60
CA SER A 494 15.52 7.71 29.21
C SER A 494 14.64 8.44 30.23
N GLU A 495 13.77 7.73 30.94
CA GLU A 495 12.79 8.31 31.88
C GLU A 495 13.30 8.32 33.34
N ASP A 496 14.19 7.40 33.72
CA ASP A 496 14.74 7.30 35.07
C ASP A 496 15.79 8.40 35.35
N THR A 497 15.31 9.61 35.61
CA THR A 497 16.16 10.77 35.92
C THR A 497 17.00 10.59 37.18
N VAL A 498 16.56 9.77 38.13
CA VAL A 498 17.29 9.49 39.38
C VAL A 498 18.44 8.54 39.10
N GLY A 499 18.18 7.45 38.36
CA GLY A 499 19.21 6.52 37.92
C GLY A 499 20.24 7.16 36.99
N GLN A 500 19.81 8.01 36.05
CA GLN A 500 20.73 8.78 35.19
C GLN A 500 21.73 9.60 36.01
N LYS A 501 21.25 10.36 37.01
CA LYS A 501 22.10 11.20 37.86
C LYS A 501 23.06 10.34 38.70
N LYS A 502 22.55 9.27 39.30
CA LYS A 502 23.39 8.34 40.08
C LYS A 502 24.48 7.70 39.23
N PHE A 503 24.10 7.17 38.06
CA PHE A 503 25.03 6.56 37.12
C PHE A 503 26.10 7.56 36.66
N TYR A 504 25.70 8.81 36.39
CA TYR A 504 26.64 9.89 36.08
C TYR A 504 27.64 10.11 37.21
N GLU A 505 27.20 10.27 38.46
CA GLU A 505 28.12 10.49 39.60
C GLU A 505 29.11 9.34 39.78
N ASP A 506 28.63 8.09 39.66
CA ASP A 506 29.45 6.89 39.77
C ASP A 506 30.46 6.75 38.61
N ASN A 507 30.20 7.39 37.45
CA ASN A 507 30.99 7.26 36.23
C ASN A 507 31.56 8.59 35.73
N LYS A 508 31.54 9.65 36.53
CA LYS A 508 31.81 11.03 36.09
C LYS A 508 33.15 11.21 35.38
N ASN A 509 34.14 10.41 35.77
CA ASN A 509 35.46 10.42 35.16
C ASN A 509 35.48 10.03 33.68
N LYS A 510 34.45 9.34 33.17
CA LYS A 510 34.28 8.99 31.75
C LYS A 510 33.86 10.18 30.89
N TYR A 511 33.20 11.18 31.49
CA TYR A 511 32.62 12.32 30.77
C TYR A 511 33.54 13.53 30.90
N GLN A 512 34.69 13.50 30.22
CA GLN A 512 35.62 14.62 30.21
C GLN A 512 35.34 15.56 29.05
N ALA A 513 35.41 16.86 29.30
CA ALA A 513 35.52 17.89 28.29
C ALA A 513 36.96 18.37 28.17
N GLY A 514 37.39 18.69 26.94
CA GLY A 514 38.61 19.42 26.69
C GLY A 514 38.47 20.91 27.04
N ASP A 515 39.30 21.74 26.42
CA ASP A 515 39.16 23.20 26.56
C ASP A 515 37.77 23.65 26.10
N ARG A 516 37.19 24.60 26.83
CA ARG A 516 35.86 25.14 26.56
C ARG A 516 35.79 26.66 26.74
N VAL A 517 34.78 27.28 26.14
CA VAL A 517 34.43 28.70 26.36
C VAL A 517 32.93 28.87 26.64
N GLU A 518 32.58 29.71 27.61
CA GLU A 518 31.21 30.19 27.79
C GLU A 518 31.03 31.41 26.89
N ALA A 519 30.27 31.25 25.81
CA ALA A 519 30.13 32.27 24.80
C ALA A 519 28.68 32.44 24.35
N ARG A 520 28.37 33.61 23.82
CA ARG A 520 27.16 33.88 23.04
C ARG A 520 27.57 34.50 21.72
N TYR A 521 26.79 34.31 20.66
CA TYR A 521 27.09 35.00 19.41
C TYR A 521 25.85 35.48 18.68
N PHE A 522 26.06 36.57 17.94
CA PHE A 522 25.07 37.29 17.17
C PHE A 522 25.46 37.18 15.70
N ALA A 523 24.51 36.83 14.83
CA ALA A 523 24.75 36.65 13.39
C ALA A 523 23.95 37.67 12.57
N THR A 524 24.58 38.26 11.57
CA THR A 524 23.94 39.23 10.66
C THR A 524 24.51 39.14 9.25
N ASN A 525 23.74 39.62 8.27
CA ASN A 525 24.21 39.82 6.90
C ASN A 525 24.84 41.21 6.71
N ASP A 526 24.70 42.13 7.67
CA ASP A 526 25.18 43.51 7.58
C ASP A 526 26.24 43.79 8.64
N LYS A 527 27.49 43.96 8.19
CA LYS A 527 28.66 44.24 9.02
C LYS A 527 28.54 45.56 9.81
N LYS A 528 27.70 46.50 9.35
CA LYS A 528 27.46 47.75 10.07
C LYS A 528 26.80 47.51 11.43
N ILE A 529 25.89 46.52 11.51
CA ILE A 529 25.20 46.15 12.76
C ILE A 529 26.19 45.62 13.80
N ILE A 530 27.20 44.84 13.38
CA ILE A 530 28.30 44.39 14.25
C ILE A 530 29.06 45.59 14.82
N THR A 531 29.42 46.55 13.96
CA THR A 531 30.18 47.74 14.33
C THR A 531 29.41 48.62 15.33
N GLU A 532 28.12 48.86 15.09
CA GLU A 532 27.23 49.60 16.00
C GLU A 532 27.10 48.92 17.36
N THR A 533 26.97 47.59 17.35
CA THR A 533 26.82 46.78 18.57
C THR A 533 28.10 46.77 19.39
N LEU A 534 29.26 46.62 18.75
CA LEU A 534 30.57 46.75 19.41
C LEU A 534 30.74 48.11 20.08
N ALA A 535 30.37 49.19 19.39
CA ALA A 535 30.49 50.55 19.95
C ALA A 535 29.61 50.75 21.20
N LYS A 536 28.41 50.15 21.23
CA LYS A 536 27.54 50.16 22.41
C LYS A 536 28.13 49.36 23.57
N ILE A 537 28.55 48.12 23.32
CA ILE A 537 29.09 47.27 24.39
C ILE A 537 30.37 47.88 24.97
N ASN A 538 31.26 48.43 24.14
CA ASN A 538 32.49 49.08 24.60
C ASN A 538 32.24 50.37 25.42
N LYS A 539 31.07 51.01 25.27
CA LYS A 539 30.66 52.16 26.10
C LYS A 539 30.03 51.74 27.44
N GLY A 540 29.85 50.45 27.68
CA GLY A 540 29.16 49.92 28.86
C GLY A 540 27.63 49.88 28.71
N ASP A 541 27.09 50.12 27.51
CA ASP A 541 25.65 50.05 27.27
C ASP A 541 25.17 48.58 27.29
N THR A 542 24.00 48.34 27.87
CA THR A 542 23.32 47.03 27.77
C THR A 542 22.53 46.94 26.45
N LEU A 543 22.60 45.78 25.79
CA LEU A 543 21.86 45.55 24.55
C LEU A 543 20.37 45.42 24.84
N SER A 544 19.55 46.29 24.23
CA SER A 544 18.10 46.25 24.36
C SER A 544 17.48 45.15 23.49
N ALA A 545 16.21 44.78 23.74
CA ALA A 545 15.48 43.88 22.87
C ALA A 545 15.38 44.39 21.41
N ALA A 546 15.37 45.71 21.20
CA ALA A 546 15.38 46.31 19.88
C ALA A 546 16.73 46.11 19.15
N ASP A 547 17.84 46.14 19.89
CA ASP A 547 19.17 45.87 19.34
C ASP A 547 19.31 44.40 18.92
N LEU A 548 18.78 43.48 19.73
CA LEU A 548 18.80 42.05 19.43
C LEU A 548 17.99 41.69 18.18
N ARG A 549 16.88 42.39 17.91
CA ARG A 549 16.04 42.19 16.71
C ARG A 549 16.72 42.56 15.40
N LYS A 550 17.82 43.33 15.45
CA LYS A 550 18.61 43.66 14.25
C LYS A 550 19.42 42.47 13.74
N PHE A 551 19.63 41.45 14.57
CA PHE A 551 20.38 40.25 14.19
C PHE A 551 19.48 39.18 13.60
N LYS A 552 20.02 38.44 12.63
CA LYS A 552 19.34 37.28 12.02
C LYS A 552 19.21 36.12 13.01
N SER A 553 20.19 35.97 13.90
CA SER A 553 20.16 34.98 14.97
C SER A 553 20.96 35.47 16.16
N VAL A 554 20.42 35.22 17.36
CA VAL A 554 21.10 35.46 18.62
C VAL A 554 21.10 34.15 19.40
N GLN A 555 22.27 33.63 19.69
CA GLN A 555 22.44 32.49 20.60
C GLN A 555 22.69 33.02 22.00
N SER A 556 21.98 32.51 23.00
CA SER A 556 22.27 32.82 24.41
C SER A 556 23.61 32.21 24.84
N PHE A 557 24.11 32.65 26.00
CA PHE A 557 25.32 32.05 26.56
C PHE A 557 25.16 30.55 26.76
N ARG A 558 26.09 29.79 26.21
CA ARG A 558 26.28 28.36 26.48
C ARG A 558 27.76 28.01 26.41
N THR A 559 28.12 26.82 26.88
CA THR A 559 29.48 26.30 26.76
C THR A 559 29.70 25.73 25.36
N TYR A 560 30.86 26.01 24.76
CA TYR A 560 31.31 25.46 23.49
C TYR A 560 32.64 24.73 23.65
N GLU A 561 32.75 23.56 23.02
CA GLU A 561 34.00 22.85 22.76
C GLU A 561 34.55 23.18 21.38
N LYS A 562 35.84 22.88 21.16
CA LYS A 562 36.49 23.08 19.86
C LYS A 562 35.81 22.17 18.83
N LYS A 563 35.53 22.67 17.62
CA LYS A 563 34.72 22.02 16.57
C LYS A 563 33.20 21.98 16.78
N ASP A 564 32.65 22.55 17.86
CA ASP A 564 31.19 22.67 18.02
C ASP A 564 30.56 23.60 16.97
N SER A 565 31.34 24.52 16.40
CA SER A 565 30.91 25.46 15.37
C SER A 565 32.11 26.01 14.60
N LYS A 566 31.96 26.15 13.28
CA LYS A 566 32.93 26.84 12.41
C LYS A 566 33.27 28.26 12.90
N VAL A 567 32.31 28.92 13.56
CA VAL A 567 32.49 30.27 14.15
C VAL A 567 33.45 30.21 15.33
N MET A 568 33.30 29.19 16.20
CA MET A 568 34.17 29.01 17.37
C MET A 568 35.59 28.60 17.00
N ASP A 569 35.77 28.00 15.83
CA ASP A 569 37.09 27.63 15.31
C ASP A 569 37.86 28.83 14.73
N GLN A 570 37.19 29.94 14.39
CA GLN A 570 37.81 31.15 13.84
C GLN A 570 38.12 32.22 14.91
N VAL A 571 37.44 32.19 16.06
CA VAL A 571 37.68 33.16 17.13
C VAL A 571 38.79 32.70 18.07
N THR A 572 39.57 33.65 18.56
CA THR A 572 40.58 33.36 19.59
C THR A 572 39.89 33.24 20.94
N TRP A 573 40.12 32.14 21.66
CA TRP A 573 39.44 31.83 22.91
C TRP A 573 39.99 32.64 24.09
N VAL A 574 39.67 33.92 24.13
CA VAL A 574 40.01 34.86 25.19
C VAL A 574 38.75 35.58 25.62
N SER A 575 38.60 35.92 26.91
CA SER A 575 37.43 36.68 27.36
C SER A 575 37.35 38.04 26.64
N GLY A 576 36.16 38.40 26.16
CA GLY A 576 35.90 39.61 25.40
C GLY A 576 35.07 39.39 24.14
N LEU A 577 35.01 40.44 23.31
CA LEU A 577 34.29 40.45 22.05
C LEU A 577 35.21 40.10 20.89
N HIS A 578 34.75 39.19 20.03
CA HIS A 578 35.46 38.70 18.87
C HIS A 578 34.56 38.79 17.65
N GLN A 579 35.17 38.90 16.48
CA GLN A 579 34.46 38.89 15.21
C GLN A 579 34.87 37.66 14.41
N ALA A 580 33.93 37.09 13.66
CA ALA A 580 34.20 36.00 12.72
C ALA A 580 33.31 36.14 11.49
N ASP A 581 33.82 35.65 10.36
CA ASP A 581 33.13 35.70 9.07
C ASP A 581 33.04 34.26 8.53
N VAL A 582 31.83 33.68 8.56
CA VAL A 582 31.60 32.27 8.23
C VAL A 582 30.42 32.15 7.27
N ASP A 583 30.62 31.44 6.16
CA ASP A 583 29.59 31.09 5.18
C ASP A 583 28.72 32.30 4.73
N GLY A 584 29.36 33.48 4.56
CA GLY A 584 28.70 34.72 4.10
C GLY A 584 27.95 35.51 5.19
N LEU A 585 28.09 35.15 6.45
CA LEU A 585 27.53 35.84 7.61
C LEU A 585 28.62 36.47 8.49
N HIS A 586 28.30 37.63 9.05
CA HIS A 586 29.14 38.34 10.01
C HIS A 586 28.70 38.01 11.44
N TYR A 587 29.64 37.61 12.28
CA TYR A 587 29.40 37.22 13.66
C TYR A 587 30.08 38.15 14.65
N LEU A 588 29.35 38.49 15.72
CA LEU A 588 29.92 39.04 16.94
C LEU A 588 29.83 37.95 18.00
N VAL A 589 30.97 37.50 18.51
CA VAL A 589 31.06 36.46 19.54
C VAL A 589 31.52 37.12 20.83
N GLU A 590 30.71 37.02 21.87
CA GLU A 590 31.10 37.45 23.20
C GLU A 590 31.49 36.22 24.01
N ILE A 591 32.78 36.11 24.31
CA ILE A 591 33.33 35.09 25.19
C ILE A 591 33.35 35.68 26.60
N LYS A 592 32.52 35.13 27.48
CA LYS A 592 32.46 35.57 28.87
C LYS A 592 33.69 35.09 29.65
N ARG A 593 34.03 33.82 29.51
CA ARG A 593 35.20 33.21 30.17
C ARG A 593 35.63 31.92 29.49
N LEU A 594 36.90 31.56 29.72
CA LEU A 594 37.37 30.21 29.47
C LEU A 594 36.84 29.28 30.56
N VAL A 595 36.45 28.08 30.15
CA VAL A 595 36.04 27.00 31.04
C VAL A 595 37.15 25.94 30.97
N PRO A 596 37.86 25.68 32.09
CA PRO A 596 38.99 24.75 32.07
C PRO A 596 38.52 23.32 31.71
N PRO A 597 39.42 22.49 31.15
CA PRO A 597 39.16 21.08 30.98
C PRO A 597 38.74 20.43 32.29
N GLY A 598 37.79 19.51 32.21
CA GLY A 598 37.26 18.84 33.38
C GLY A 598 36.03 18.01 33.07
N VAL A 599 35.45 17.46 34.13
CA VAL A 599 34.24 16.64 34.03
C VAL A 599 33.09 17.51 33.50
N LYS A 600 32.41 17.00 32.47
CA LYS A 600 31.18 17.58 31.91
C LYS A 600 30.09 17.52 32.96
N GLU A 601 29.37 18.61 33.15
CA GLU A 601 28.19 18.60 34.02
C GLU A 601 27.14 17.61 33.51
N PHE A 602 26.29 17.10 34.41
CA PHE A 602 25.27 16.09 34.06
C PHE A 602 24.46 16.49 32.82
N ASN A 603 24.01 17.74 32.73
CA ASN A 603 23.22 18.21 31.60
C ASN A 603 23.99 18.23 30.27
N GLU A 604 25.31 18.45 30.32
CA GLU A 604 26.20 18.45 29.16
C GLU A 604 26.48 17.00 28.70
N ALA A 605 26.59 16.06 29.64
CA ALA A 605 26.83 14.65 29.38
C ALA A 605 25.55 13.83 29.18
N ARG A 606 24.35 14.39 29.44
CA ARG A 606 23.10 13.64 29.63
C ARG A 606 22.80 12.63 28.51
N ALA A 607 22.98 13.01 27.25
CA ALA A 607 22.72 12.10 26.14
C ALA A 607 23.67 10.88 26.13
N GLN A 608 24.95 11.10 26.45
CA GLN A 608 25.94 10.03 26.58
C GLN A 608 25.69 9.19 27.83
N VAL A 609 25.34 9.84 28.94
CA VAL A 609 24.94 9.16 30.19
C VAL A 609 23.75 8.25 29.96
N ILE A 610 22.72 8.69 29.23
CA ILE A 610 21.55 7.86 28.92
C ILE A 610 21.98 6.63 28.10
N ALA A 611 22.85 6.80 27.09
CA ALA A 611 23.33 5.69 26.28
C ALA A 611 24.16 4.68 27.10
N ASP A 612 25.09 5.16 27.92
CA ASP A 612 25.94 4.30 28.76
C ASP A 612 25.12 3.63 29.88
N TYR A 613 24.11 4.32 30.42
CA TYR A 613 23.18 3.77 31.40
C TYR A 613 22.27 2.71 30.78
N GLN A 614 21.84 2.91 29.53
CA GLN A 614 21.11 1.90 28.76
C GLN A 614 21.92 0.60 28.64
N ASP A 615 23.21 0.69 28.30
CA ASP A 615 24.09 -0.47 28.20
C ASP A 615 24.26 -1.18 29.54
N GLU A 616 24.32 -0.44 30.65
CA GLU A 616 24.40 -1.02 31.99
C GLU A 616 23.10 -1.73 32.39
N LEU A 617 21.94 -1.10 32.16
CA LEU A 617 20.63 -1.72 32.40
C LEU A 617 20.46 -3.01 31.58
N GLU A 618 20.89 -3.01 30.32
CA GLU A 618 20.83 -4.20 29.48
C GLU A 618 21.71 -5.32 30.04
N LYS A 619 22.95 -5.03 30.48
CA LYS A 619 23.85 -6.03 31.07
C LYS A 619 23.25 -6.64 32.33
N GLN A 620 22.73 -5.81 33.23
CA GLN A 620 22.08 -6.26 34.47
C GLN A 620 20.86 -7.13 34.18
N TRP A 621 20.02 -6.70 33.24
CA TRP A 621 18.85 -7.45 32.83
C TRP A 621 19.20 -8.80 32.21
N VAL A 622 20.16 -8.84 31.28
CA VAL A 622 20.65 -10.09 30.66
C VAL A 622 21.24 -11.04 31.70
N ALA A 623 21.95 -10.54 32.72
CA ALA A 623 22.43 -11.36 33.82
C ALA A 623 21.26 -12.01 34.59
N GLY A 624 20.21 -11.25 34.89
CA GLY A 624 18.97 -11.77 35.48
C GLY A 624 18.27 -12.80 34.59
N LEU A 625 18.20 -12.55 33.28
CA LEU A 625 17.63 -13.50 32.32
C LEU A 625 18.41 -14.82 32.27
N ARG A 626 19.75 -14.77 32.34
CA ARG A 626 20.59 -15.97 32.38
C ARG A 626 20.36 -16.81 33.64
N GLN A 627 20.02 -16.18 34.76
CA GLN A 627 19.61 -16.88 35.98
C GLN A 627 18.20 -17.48 35.83
N LYS A 628 17.25 -16.72 35.28
CA LYS A 628 15.86 -17.15 35.09
C LYS A 628 15.71 -18.27 34.05
N TYR A 629 16.50 -18.25 32.99
CA TYR A 629 16.45 -19.19 31.87
C TYR A 629 17.80 -19.88 31.67
N PRO A 630 18.05 -21.01 32.35
CA PRO A 630 19.33 -21.72 32.25
C PRO A 630 19.65 -22.13 30.81
N VAL A 631 20.85 -21.76 30.35
CA VAL A 631 21.33 -22.07 28.99
C VAL A 631 22.15 -23.35 29.01
N LYS A 632 21.78 -24.33 28.19
CA LYS A 632 22.56 -25.56 27.98
C LYS A 632 23.07 -25.62 26.56
N ILE A 633 24.39 -25.50 26.39
CA ILE A 633 25.04 -25.56 25.07
C ILE A 633 25.34 -27.03 24.71
N ASN A 634 24.90 -27.44 23.53
CA ASN A 634 25.26 -28.73 22.95
C ASN A 634 26.68 -28.64 22.36
N LYS A 635 27.65 -29.27 23.01
CA LYS A 635 29.07 -29.26 22.58
C LYS A 635 29.26 -29.80 21.16
N LYS A 636 28.51 -30.83 20.76
CA LYS A 636 28.59 -31.40 19.40
C LYS A 636 28.03 -30.43 18.36
N GLY A 637 26.89 -29.79 18.66
CA GLY A 637 26.29 -28.75 17.82
C GLY A 637 27.22 -27.55 17.64
N LYS A 638 27.82 -27.06 18.74
CA LYS A 638 28.78 -25.96 18.72
C LYS A 638 29.99 -26.27 17.84
N LYS A 639 30.61 -27.44 18.00
CA LYS A 639 31.76 -27.86 17.18
C LYS A 639 31.39 -27.96 15.70
N ALA A 640 30.18 -28.45 15.39
CA ALA A 640 29.71 -28.54 14.01
C ALA A 640 29.54 -27.16 13.36
N VAL A 641 28.91 -26.21 14.06
CA VAL A 641 28.72 -24.83 13.58
C VAL A 641 30.03 -24.10 13.35
N VAL A 642 30.96 -24.18 14.31
CA VAL A 642 32.30 -23.59 14.14
C VAL A 642 32.98 -24.17 12.91
N ALA A 643 33.02 -25.50 12.79
CA ALA A 643 33.65 -26.16 11.64
C ALA A 643 32.96 -25.85 10.31
N GLU A 644 31.65 -25.60 10.31
CA GLU A 644 30.91 -25.21 9.11
C GLU A 644 31.22 -23.77 8.68
N LEU A 645 31.26 -22.83 9.64
CA LEU A 645 31.43 -21.42 9.36
C LEU A 645 32.90 -21.04 9.09
N THR A 646 33.86 -21.75 9.67
CA THR A 646 35.29 -21.42 9.50
C THR A 646 35.98 -22.22 8.39
N LYS A 647 35.26 -23.11 7.71
CA LYS A 647 35.78 -23.82 6.53
C LYS A 647 35.95 -22.83 5.38
N LYS A 648 37.19 -22.71 4.89
CA LYS A 648 37.51 -22.00 3.67
C LYS A 648 36.94 -22.68 2.43
#